data_AF-A0A935P3I9-F1
#
_entry.id   AF-A0A935P3I9-F1
#
_cell.length_a   1.000
_cell.length_b   1.000
_cell.length_c   1.000
_cell.angle_alpha   90.00
_cell.angle_beta   90.00
_cell.angle_gamma   90.00
#
_symmetry.space_group_name_H-M   'P 1'
#
loop_
_entity.id
_entity.type
_entity.pdbx_description
1 polymer ?
#
loop_
_entity_poly.entity_id
_entity_poly.type
_entity_poly.pdbx_seq_one_letter_code
_entity_poly.pdbx_strand_id
1 'polypeptide(L)'
;MLGLLPGLLPGPPPAPADGHQVERARWRTPWLARAVAGLAWLAAAALGLGAAAALTATPTELPRSRLDLADLTGIAARAQLADAAPARRFLAQLPPGHRADDLAPAQRAALRQLASDARRQHQGAYLGHRLSLTATLLVAPAAAGPPPILPSDLAAALQARSRPSTAQRLLTAGARALAAVPPLFVPALYLALALALLPWARRHRLRLALVTSALISLVAAAGLAAEASFGHALWLVLAATLGAALWLARRCPGPQVAAAPPPAADAIAPPAADAIAPPPAADAISSGQRLATWATPRRVLLAGWCVFLLYAFPGYMSYDSVFQLLEARSGRYSNGHPPLMAALWATVELFVSGPLGMLLLQSGCFLAGTFLIAQRTVSARSAALCAVGLLWFAPIGSVLAVIWKDSQMCAFLVLGTAFLLSSRRSVRMAGLGVLVLATGMRHNALTITLPLVTLLFVWDPAHRGLRRYALALVAWLAITLTARTAANALTSTRLDLWHQSIALFDLIGTRHFLPPASDTELQLALAGTPLAVESGLQAAAAIDDRAGFFDGIYQARARMFRPTLTESERAAVTSAWQATVLGHPVAFLRYRARAALEILELSAAPPPRIYRSFTDHQDPARNAERLQHDASTSAVQRWLQKRMSFVFRLSVSRVWAACFLTLLLVPLCLRHRAALAILLSGLTGELALMLVSPAADSRYSVWLAVAAVLGLCLQVGRHAGGKPALPGNGLDVPPPTAPGAAS
;
A
#
# COMPACT_ATOMS: atom_id res chain seq x y z
N MET A 1 -42.35 6.56 34.55
CA MET A 1 -41.57 5.70 35.46
C MET A 1 -40.18 6.30 35.55
N LEU A 2 -40.01 7.32 36.40
CA LEU A 2 -39.34 7.23 37.71
C LEU A 2 -37.88 6.77 37.49
N GLY A 3 -36.88 7.66 37.44
CA GLY A 3 -36.59 8.68 38.45
C GLY A 3 -35.94 7.99 39.64
N LEU A 4 -34.62 7.77 39.58
CA LEU A 4 -33.74 7.35 40.69
C LEU A 4 -32.29 7.28 40.17
N LEU A 5 -31.51 8.35 40.39
CA LEU A 5 -30.07 8.34 40.73
C LEU A 5 -29.53 9.79 40.67
N PRO A 6 -29.51 10.52 41.80
CA PRO A 6 -28.83 11.80 41.94
C PRO A 6 -27.38 11.61 42.41
N GLY A 7 -26.50 12.52 41.98
CA GLY A 7 -25.22 12.78 42.64
C GLY A 7 -24.07 11.87 42.23
N LEU A 8 -23.35 12.24 41.17
CA LEU A 8 -21.92 11.93 40.96
C LEU A 8 -21.40 12.68 39.71
N LEU A 9 -21.47 14.01 39.74
CA LEU A 9 -20.67 14.86 38.85
C LEU A 9 -20.16 16.05 39.68
N PRO A 10 -18.84 16.21 39.87
CA PRO A 10 -18.33 17.47 40.41
C PRO A 10 -18.59 18.57 39.38
N GLY A 11 -19.09 19.72 39.84
CA GLY A 11 -19.20 20.92 39.01
C GLY A 11 -17.83 21.33 38.43
N PRO A 12 -17.80 22.11 37.34
CA PRO A 12 -16.55 22.57 36.76
C PRO A 12 -15.77 23.40 37.80
N PRO A 13 -14.44 23.23 37.92
CA PRO A 13 -13.65 24.04 38.84
C PRO A 13 -13.64 25.50 38.37
N PRO A 14 -13.54 26.47 39.30
CA PRO A 14 -13.36 27.86 38.93
C PRO A 14 -12.00 28.05 38.24
N ALA A 15 -11.94 28.99 37.30
CA ALA A 15 -10.72 29.35 36.58
C ALA A 15 -9.64 29.80 37.58
N PRO A 16 -8.39 29.30 37.50
CA PRO A 16 -7.34 29.80 38.35
C PRO A 16 -6.84 31.15 37.82
N ALA A 17 -6.99 32.15 38.68
CA ALA A 17 -6.26 33.40 38.61
C ALA A 17 -4.76 33.17 38.81
N ASP A 18 -3.99 34.17 38.40
CA ASP A 18 -2.55 34.19 38.22
C ASP A 18 -1.68 33.53 39.30
N GLY A 19 -0.60 32.90 38.80
CA GLY A 19 0.70 32.79 39.47
C GLY A 19 0.76 31.98 40.76
N HIS A 20 1.25 30.73 40.69
CA HIS A 20 2.22 30.18 41.66
C HIS A 20 2.85 28.88 41.16
N GLN A 21 4.12 28.70 41.51
CA GLN A 21 5.01 27.60 41.14
C GLN A 21 4.48 26.24 41.60
N VAL A 22 4.51 25.23 40.71
CA VAL A 22 4.32 23.82 41.08
C VAL A 22 5.68 23.11 41.12
N GLU A 23 6.06 22.70 42.34
CA GLU A 23 7.20 21.84 42.63
C GLU A 23 7.15 20.53 41.82
N ARG A 24 8.24 20.23 41.09
CA ARG A 24 8.43 18.92 40.48
C ARG A 24 8.88 17.91 41.54
N ALA A 25 8.04 16.93 41.81
CA ALA A 25 8.39 15.73 42.59
C ALA A 25 9.65 15.05 42.01
N ARG A 26 10.75 15.11 42.76
CA ARG A 26 12.02 14.45 42.45
C ARG A 26 11.95 12.97 42.82
N TRP A 27 11.62 12.10 41.87
CA TRP A 27 11.98 10.68 41.97
C TRP A 27 13.44 10.50 41.55
N ARG A 28 14.36 10.58 42.52
CA ARG A 28 15.76 10.17 42.34
C ARG A 28 15.91 8.72 42.83
N THR A 29 15.79 7.74 41.95
CA THR A 29 16.26 6.37 42.20
C THR A 29 17.54 6.10 41.40
N PRO A 30 18.73 6.52 41.91
CA PRO A 30 20.01 6.34 41.21
C PRO A 30 20.40 4.87 41.01
N TRP A 31 19.77 3.93 41.71
CA TRP A 31 20.08 2.50 41.58
C TRP A 31 19.61 1.90 40.26
N LEU A 32 18.45 2.32 39.72
CA LEU A 32 17.91 1.78 38.46
C LEU A 32 18.75 2.26 37.26
N ALA A 33 19.16 3.54 37.27
CA ALA A 33 20.07 4.08 36.26
C ALA A 33 21.46 3.40 36.31
N ARG A 34 21.97 3.09 37.52
CA ARG A 34 23.23 2.35 37.69
C ARG A 34 23.12 0.88 37.26
N ALA A 35 22.00 0.21 37.56
CA ALA A 35 21.74 -1.17 37.13
C ALA A 35 21.63 -1.28 35.60
N VAL A 36 20.95 -0.33 34.96
CA VAL A 36 20.81 -0.28 33.49
C VAL A 36 22.13 0.09 32.81
N ALA A 37 22.92 1.01 33.38
CA ALA A 37 24.27 1.30 32.90
C ALA A 37 25.20 0.08 33.02
N GLY A 38 25.09 -0.70 34.10
CA GLY A 38 25.81 -1.95 34.29
C GLY A 38 25.43 -3.03 33.27
N LEU A 39 24.13 -3.18 32.97
CA LEU A 39 23.64 -4.12 31.95
C LEU A 39 24.06 -3.72 30.53
N ALA A 40 24.09 -2.42 30.23
CA ALA A 40 24.60 -1.91 28.95
C ALA A 40 26.11 -2.16 28.79
N TRP A 41 26.87 -2.03 29.88
CA TRP A 41 28.30 -2.31 29.89
C TRP A 41 28.60 -3.81 29.74
N LEU A 42 27.86 -4.68 30.43
CA LEU A 42 27.95 -6.14 30.26
C LEU A 42 27.57 -6.61 28.84
N ALA A 43 26.60 -5.96 28.20
CA ALA A 43 26.24 -6.23 26.82
C ALA A 43 27.34 -5.81 25.82
N ALA A 44 28.03 -4.69 26.07
CA ALA A 44 29.17 -4.27 25.27
C ALA A 44 30.38 -5.23 25.43
N ALA A 45 30.64 -5.69 26.66
CA ALA A 45 31.68 -6.66 26.96
C ALA A 45 31.40 -8.05 26.35
N ALA A 46 30.15 -8.54 26.43
CA ALA A 46 29.74 -9.83 25.86
C ALA A 46 29.77 -9.89 24.32
N LEU A 47 29.81 -8.73 23.65
CA LEU A 47 29.91 -8.61 22.20
C LEU A 47 31.35 -8.43 21.69
N GLY A 48 32.36 -8.44 22.57
CA GLY A 48 33.78 -8.32 22.17
C GLY A 48 34.12 -6.98 21.50
N LEU A 49 33.30 -5.95 21.69
CA LEU A 49 33.50 -4.65 21.05
C LEU A 49 34.48 -3.81 21.87
N GLY A 50 35.76 -3.86 21.49
CA GLY A 50 36.72 -2.82 21.88
C GLY A 50 36.23 -1.46 21.37
N ALA A 51 35.79 -0.59 22.28
CA ALA A 51 35.13 0.68 21.98
C ALA A 51 35.96 1.64 21.10
N ALA A 52 37.27 1.42 20.96
CA ALA A 52 38.17 2.30 20.22
C ALA A 52 38.12 2.12 18.69
N ALA A 53 37.73 0.94 18.16
CA ALA A 53 37.84 0.66 16.73
C ALA A 53 36.62 1.11 15.89
N ALA A 54 35.44 1.24 16.50
CA ALA A 54 34.23 1.68 15.80
C ALA A 54 34.10 3.21 15.68
N LEU A 55 34.93 3.96 16.41
CA LEU A 55 34.87 5.43 16.49
C LEU A 55 35.86 6.16 15.55
N THR A 56 36.76 5.43 14.89
CA THR A 56 37.76 5.99 13.96
C THR A 56 37.39 5.83 12.49
N ALA A 57 36.30 5.13 12.18
CA ALA A 57 35.81 5.03 10.80
C ALA A 57 35.29 6.40 10.33
N THR A 58 35.96 6.98 9.33
CA THR A 58 35.50 8.18 8.63
C THR A 58 34.15 7.90 7.96
N PRO A 59 33.07 8.61 8.31
CA PRO A 59 31.76 8.34 7.73
C PRO A 59 31.69 8.98 6.34
N THR A 60 31.83 8.17 5.30
CA THR A 60 31.40 8.55 3.95
C THR A 60 29.86 8.56 3.91
N GLU A 61 29.32 9.78 3.84
CA GLU A 61 27.93 10.14 3.51
C GLU A 61 26.80 9.62 4.43
N LEU A 62 26.53 10.37 5.51
CA LEU A 62 25.31 10.25 6.33
C LEU A 62 24.15 11.15 5.78
N PRO A 63 22.88 10.82 6.05
CA PRO A 63 21.71 11.54 5.52
C PRO A 63 21.62 12.97 6.06
N ARG A 64 21.44 13.92 5.14
CA ARG A 64 21.32 15.36 5.37
C ARG A 64 19.86 15.69 5.72
N SER A 65 19.58 16.24 6.91
CA SER A 65 18.61 17.35 7.12
C SER A 65 18.07 17.60 8.54
N ARG A 66 18.24 16.70 9.53
CA ARG A 66 17.68 16.95 10.90
C ARG A 66 18.65 16.84 12.07
N LEU A 67 19.92 16.54 11.82
CA LEU A 67 20.76 15.85 12.81
C LEU A 67 21.81 16.70 13.55
N ASP A 68 21.87 18.02 13.42
CA ASP A 68 22.98 18.77 14.03
C ASP A 68 22.59 19.63 15.26
N LEU A 69 21.40 20.25 15.31
CA LEU A 69 21.14 21.30 16.31
C LEU A 69 20.85 20.82 17.75
N ALA A 70 19.99 19.80 17.92
CA ALA A 70 19.59 19.29 19.23
C ALA A 70 20.73 18.50 19.92
N ASP A 71 21.49 17.73 19.13
CA ASP A 71 22.67 17.02 19.60
C ASP A 71 23.75 18.02 20.06
N LEU A 72 24.03 19.06 19.26
CA LEU A 72 25.03 20.09 19.60
C LEU A 72 24.66 20.85 20.88
N THR A 73 23.39 21.20 21.07
CA THR A 73 22.93 21.88 22.29
C THR A 73 23.02 20.99 23.53
N GLY A 74 22.67 19.71 23.42
CA GLY A 74 22.82 18.74 24.51
C GLY A 74 24.27 18.43 24.89
N ILE A 75 25.17 18.37 23.91
CA ILE A 75 26.62 18.21 24.13
C ILE A 75 27.20 19.47 24.77
N ALA A 76 26.88 20.65 24.25
CA ALA A 76 27.37 21.93 24.76
C ALA A 76 26.91 22.21 26.20
N ALA A 77 25.68 21.82 26.54
CA ALA A 77 25.16 21.92 27.91
C ALA A 77 25.93 21.04 28.90
N ARG A 78 26.37 19.84 28.48
CA ARG A 78 27.10 18.89 29.33
C ARG A 78 28.60 19.18 29.43
N ALA A 79 29.19 19.75 28.37
CA ALA A 79 30.61 20.07 28.33
C ALA A 79 30.95 21.38 29.07
N GLN A 80 29.96 22.12 29.59
CA GLN A 80 30.13 23.43 30.25
C GLN A 80 31.05 24.39 29.46
N LEU A 81 30.98 24.32 28.13
CA LEU A 81 31.91 25.04 27.25
C LEU A 81 31.67 26.55 27.35
N ALA A 82 32.58 27.26 28.00
CA ALA A 82 32.67 28.71 27.98
C ALA A 82 32.97 29.23 26.56
N ASP A 83 33.74 28.49 25.77
CA ASP A 83 34.10 28.82 24.38
C ASP A 83 33.03 28.50 23.33
N ALA A 84 31.87 27.97 23.74
CA ALA A 84 30.75 27.74 22.81
C ALA A 84 29.95 29.01 22.50
N ALA A 85 30.42 30.19 22.93
CA ALA A 85 29.75 31.48 22.69
C ALA A 85 29.44 31.77 21.20
N PRO A 86 30.33 31.46 20.23
CA PRO A 86 30.02 31.64 18.81
C PRO A 86 28.91 30.69 18.33
N ALA A 87 28.93 29.44 18.78
CA ALA A 87 27.88 28.47 18.45
C ALA A 87 26.54 28.84 19.08
N ARG A 88 26.51 29.27 20.35
CA ARG A 88 25.28 29.73 21.00
C ARG A 88 24.74 31.00 20.37
N ARG A 89 25.59 31.97 19.99
CA ARG A 89 25.17 33.17 19.23
C ARG A 89 24.61 32.79 17.86
N PHE A 90 25.28 31.89 17.15
CA PHE A 90 24.81 31.40 15.85
C PHE A 90 23.46 30.69 15.97
N LEU A 91 23.27 29.85 16.99
CA LEU A 91 22.01 29.16 17.27
C LEU A 91 20.90 30.10 17.75
N ALA A 92 21.24 31.13 18.51
CA ALA A 92 20.29 32.15 18.98
C ALA A 92 19.84 33.12 17.88
N GLN A 93 20.62 33.24 16.79
CA GLN A 93 20.27 34.04 15.61
C GLN A 93 19.33 33.30 14.64
N LEU A 94 19.08 32.01 14.85
CA LEU A 94 18.13 31.25 14.02
C LEU A 94 16.69 31.47 14.53
N PRO A 95 15.75 31.89 13.66
CA PRO A 95 14.34 31.99 14.03
C PRO A 95 13.81 30.63 14.52
N PRO A 96 12.96 30.59 15.57
CA PRO A 96 12.38 29.33 16.04
C PRO A 96 11.61 28.65 14.91
N GLY A 97 11.96 27.39 14.61
CA GLY A 97 11.29 26.57 13.59
C GLY A 97 11.99 26.44 12.23
N HIS A 98 13.14 27.08 12.00
CA HIS A 98 13.93 26.88 10.77
C HIS A 98 14.53 25.47 10.67
N ARG A 99 14.47 24.86 9.48
CA ARG A 99 15.08 23.55 9.20
C ARG A 99 16.54 23.74 8.82
N ALA A 100 17.38 22.74 9.07
CA ALA A 100 18.80 22.78 8.67
C ALA A 100 18.99 22.90 7.15
N ASP A 101 17.95 22.57 6.37
CA ASP A 101 17.93 22.71 4.91
C ASP A 101 17.77 24.15 4.43
N ASP A 102 17.25 25.03 5.29
CA ASP A 102 17.07 26.47 5.01
C ASP A 102 18.37 27.26 5.19
N LEU A 103 19.40 26.61 5.75
CA LEU A 103 20.71 27.22 5.98
C LEU A 103 21.52 27.31 4.68
N ALA A 104 22.24 28.42 4.51
CA ALA A 104 23.18 28.57 3.40
C ALA A 104 24.23 27.44 3.41
N PRO A 105 24.78 27.02 2.24
CA PRO A 105 25.78 25.96 2.17
C PRO A 105 26.96 26.14 3.14
N ALA A 106 27.44 27.37 3.33
CA ALA A 106 28.52 27.70 4.26
C ALA A 106 28.12 27.48 5.74
N GLN A 107 26.90 27.85 6.12
CA GLN A 107 26.36 27.64 7.47
C GLN A 107 26.20 26.15 7.79
N ARG A 108 25.75 25.35 6.81
CA ARG A 108 25.70 23.89 6.94
C ARG A 108 27.09 23.27 7.09
N ALA A 109 28.08 23.78 6.36
CA ALA A 109 29.47 23.32 6.49
C ALA A 109 30.03 23.64 7.89
N ALA A 110 29.78 24.85 8.40
CA ALA A 110 30.19 25.26 9.74
C ALA A 110 29.55 24.42 10.85
N LEU A 111 28.24 24.14 10.77
CA LEU A 111 27.56 23.26 11.74
C LEU A 111 28.13 21.84 11.74
N ARG A 112 28.43 21.28 10.56
CA ARG A 112 29.05 19.95 10.46
C ARG A 112 30.45 19.93 11.06
N GLN A 113 31.23 20.97 10.80
CA GLN A 113 32.56 21.12 11.39
C GLN A 113 32.46 21.17 12.92
N LEU A 114 31.53 21.98 13.44
CA LEU A 114 31.29 22.09 14.88
C LEU A 114 30.83 20.76 15.51
N ALA A 115 29.94 20.01 14.84
CA ALA A 115 29.50 18.70 15.30
C ALA A 115 30.64 17.67 15.28
N SER A 116 31.50 17.71 14.26
CA SER A 116 32.70 16.89 14.17
C SER A 116 33.70 17.23 15.27
N ASP A 117 33.94 18.51 15.52
CA ASP A 117 34.88 18.99 16.53
C ASP A 117 34.38 18.71 17.95
N ALA A 118 33.08 18.89 18.22
CA ALA A 118 32.47 18.52 19.48
C ALA A 118 32.61 17.02 19.79
N ARG A 119 32.47 16.15 18.77
CA ARG A 119 32.69 14.70 18.92
C ARG A 119 34.15 14.36 19.20
N ARG A 120 35.09 15.02 18.51
CA ARG A 120 36.52 14.74 18.63
C ARG A 120 37.14 15.29 19.90
N GLN A 121 36.80 16.52 20.27
CA GLN A 121 37.41 17.27 21.37
C GLN A 121 36.70 17.06 22.71
N HIS A 122 35.43 16.67 22.72
CA HIS A 122 34.64 16.48 23.94
C HIS A 122 33.99 15.09 24.03
N GLN A 123 34.79 14.04 23.79
CA GLN A 123 34.33 12.65 23.76
C GLN A 123 33.55 12.23 25.02
N GLY A 124 33.95 12.69 26.21
CA GLY A 124 33.26 12.40 27.47
C GLY A 124 31.86 13.03 27.57
N ALA A 125 31.72 14.29 27.13
CA ALA A 125 30.42 14.97 27.11
C ALA A 125 29.49 14.40 26.03
N TYR A 126 30.06 14.05 24.87
CA TYR A 126 29.35 13.35 23.81
C TYR A 126 28.82 12.00 24.30
N LEU A 127 29.68 11.14 24.85
CA LEU A 127 29.29 9.83 25.37
C LEU A 127 28.24 9.96 26.49
N GLY A 128 28.42 10.91 27.41
CA GLY A 128 27.46 11.20 28.47
C GLY A 128 26.10 11.65 27.93
N HIS A 129 26.07 12.43 26.85
CA HIS A 129 24.85 12.82 26.15
C HIS A 129 24.17 11.61 25.49
N ARG A 130 24.92 10.77 24.76
CA ARG A 130 24.40 9.54 24.12
C ARG A 130 23.81 8.56 25.13
N LEU A 131 24.50 8.34 26.25
CA LEU A 131 24.02 7.49 27.34
C LEU A 131 22.74 8.04 27.98
N SER A 132 22.66 9.37 28.14
CA SER A 132 21.46 10.03 28.66
C SER A 132 20.26 9.90 27.71
N LEU A 133 20.46 10.09 26.41
CA LEU A 133 19.42 9.90 25.40
C LEU A 133 18.95 8.45 25.37
N THR A 134 19.89 7.50 25.45
CA THR A 134 19.57 6.06 25.46
C THR A 134 18.82 5.66 26.73
N ALA A 135 19.22 6.17 27.89
CA ALA A 135 18.50 5.95 29.14
C ALA A 135 17.09 6.55 29.08
N THR A 136 16.94 7.73 28.49
CA THR A 136 15.64 8.38 28.26
C THR A 136 14.80 7.55 27.30
N LEU A 137 15.36 7.05 26.20
CA LEU A 137 14.68 6.17 25.26
C LEU A 137 14.17 4.88 25.92
N LEU A 138 14.95 4.31 26.85
CA LEU A 138 14.62 3.05 27.50
C LEU A 138 13.62 3.19 28.65
N VAL A 139 13.63 4.32 29.36
CA VAL A 139 12.89 4.54 30.61
C VAL A 139 11.71 5.49 30.44
N ALA A 140 11.72 6.38 29.45
CA ALA A 140 10.62 7.32 29.26
C ALA A 140 9.33 6.53 28.93
N PRO A 141 8.29 6.58 29.79
CA PRO A 141 6.98 6.10 29.39
C PRO A 141 6.53 6.91 28.17
N ALA A 142 5.63 6.35 27.35
CA ALA A 142 4.97 7.05 26.25
C ALA A 142 4.14 8.29 26.69
N ALA A 143 4.34 8.80 27.90
CA ALA A 143 3.65 9.89 28.55
C ALA A 143 3.92 11.27 27.92
N ALA A 144 5.00 11.41 27.12
CA ALA A 144 5.00 12.42 26.09
C ALA A 144 4.22 11.86 24.91
N GLY A 145 2.89 11.96 24.98
CA GLY A 145 2.08 11.93 23.75
C GLY A 145 2.70 12.89 22.72
N PRO A 146 2.48 12.67 21.41
CA PRO A 146 3.00 13.61 20.42
C PRO A 146 2.65 15.05 20.84
N PRO A 147 3.60 16.00 20.80
CA PRO A 147 3.30 17.38 21.16
C PRO A 147 2.06 17.83 20.39
N PRO A 148 1.13 18.62 20.96
CA PRO A 148 -0.09 18.99 20.27
C PRO A 148 0.25 19.61 18.90
N ILE A 149 -0.19 18.93 17.84
CA ILE A 149 0.23 19.10 16.43
C ILE A 149 -0.51 20.28 15.75
N LEU A 150 -1.22 21.11 16.51
CA LEU A 150 -1.94 22.26 15.97
C LEU A 150 -1.49 23.53 16.69
N PRO A 151 -1.26 24.65 15.98
CA PRO A 151 -1.34 25.98 16.59
C PRO A 151 -2.65 26.05 17.39
N SER A 152 -2.61 26.58 18.62
CA SER A 152 -3.75 26.69 19.54
C SER A 152 -5.01 27.22 18.86
N ASP A 153 -4.80 28.08 17.87
CA ASP A 153 -5.79 28.87 17.17
C ASP A 153 -6.51 28.02 16.11
N LEU A 154 -5.79 27.10 15.46
CA LEU A 154 -6.33 26.16 14.48
C LEU A 154 -6.99 24.94 15.16
N ALA A 155 -6.47 24.51 16.31
CA ALA A 155 -7.13 23.53 17.17
C ALA A 155 -8.47 24.05 17.68
N ALA A 156 -8.51 25.32 18.13
CA ALA A 156 -9.73 25.99 18.54
C ALA A 156 -10.72 26.16 17.38
N ALA A 157 -10.26 26.50 16.17
CA ALA A 157 -11.13 26.66 15.00
C ALA A 157 -11.75 25.34 14.51
N LEU A 158 -11.01 24.22 14.57
CA LEU A 158 -11.51 22.89 14.19
C LEU A 158 -12.39 22.26 15.29
N GLN A 159 -12.03 22.45 16.56
CA GLN A 159 -12.85 22.00 17.71
C GLN A 159 -14.13 22.82 17.88
N ALA A 160 -14.13 24.12 17.56
CA ALA A 160 -15.32 24.96 17.58
C ALA A 160 -16.37 24.55 16.52
N ARG A 161 -15.97 23.82 15.48
CA ARG A 161 -16.86 23.43 14.36
C ARG A 161 -17.23 21.94 14.32
N SER A 162 -16.69 21.12 15.22
CA SER A 162 -17.00 19.69 15.27
C SER A 162 -17.13 19.22 16.72
N ARG A 163 -18.36 18.92 17.16
CA ARG A 163 -18.59 18.25 18.44
C ARG A 163 -18.20 16.77 18.28
N PRO A 164 -17.16 16.26 18.98
CA PRO A 164 -16.79 14.85 18.87
C PRO A 164 -17.94 13.96 19.37
N SER A 165 -18.14 12.83 18.70
CA SER A 165 -19.14 11.84 19.11
C SER A 165 -18.79 11.23 20.48
N THR A 166 -19.78 10.73 21.21
CA THR A 166 -19.56 10.05 22.50
C THR A 166 -18.59 8.86 22.35
N ALA A 167 -18.64 8.15 21.22
CA ALA A 167 -17.71 7.08 20.90
C ALA A 167 -16.26 7.56 20.73
N GLN A 168 -16.03 8.68 20.04
CA GLN A 168 -14.69 9.28 19.92
C GLN A 168 -14.16 9.78 21.27
N ARG A 169 -15.01 10.34 22.13
CA ARG A 169 -14.62 10.73 23.49
C ARG A 169 -14.22 9.51 24.31
N LEU A 170 -15.01 8.43 24.26
CA LEU A 170 -14.72 7.17 24.97
C LEU A 170 -13.46 6.48 24.44
N LEU A 171 -13.25 6.44 23.12
CA LEU A 171 -12.06 5.86 22.50
C LEU A 171 -10.81 6.68 22.81
N THR A 172 -10.90 8.00 22.78
CA THR A 172 -9.78 8.89 23.12
C THR A 172 -9.46 8.81 24.62
N ALA A 173 -10.48 8.72 25.47
CA ALA A 173 -10.32 8.48 26.91
C ALA A 173 -9.71 7.09 27.18
N GLY A 174 -10.15 6.05 26.46
CA GLY A 174 -9.63 4.69 26.56
C GLY A 174 -8.19 4.58 26.07
N ALA A 175 -7.84 5.22 24.95
CA ALA A 175 -6.47 5.29 24.44
C ALA A 175 -5.55 6.07 25.38
N ARG A 176 -6.03 7.18 25.97
CA ARG A 176 -5.29 7.92 27.00
C ARG A 176 -5.13 7.11 28.28
N ALA A 177 -6.16 6.37 28.69
CA ALA A 177 -6.11 5.48 29.84
C ALA A 177 -5.12 4.32 29.62
N LEU A 178 -5.12 3.70 28.43
CA LEU A 178 -4.16 2.65 28.03
C LEU A 178 -2.72 3.19 27.92
N ALA A 179 -2.54 4.38 27.34
CA ALA A 179 -1.24 5.05 27.29
C ALA A 179 -0.74 5.48 28.68
N ALA A 180 -1.66 5.65 29.65
CA ALA A 180 -1.35 5.91 31.04
C ALA A 180 -1.07 4.63 31.86
N VAL A 181 -1.17 3.41 31.28
CA VAL A 181 -0.81 2.15 31.96
C VAL A 181 0.72 1.95 31.90
N PRO A 182 1.48 2.20 32.99
CA PRO A 182 2.90 2.56 32.87
C PRO A 182 3.93 1.48 32.53
N PRO A 183 3.69 0.14 32.56
CA PRO A 183 4.76 -0.77 32.13
C PRO A 183 4.65 -1.25 30.68
N LEU A 184 3.46 -1.31 30.06
CA LEU A 184 3.30 -2.05 28.80
C LEU A 184 4.07 -1.48 27.60
N PHE A 185 4.45 -0.21 27.62
CA PHE A 185 5.17 0.43 26.50
C PHE A 185 6.53 0.99 26.91
N VAL A 186 7.17 0.43 27.93
CA VAL A 186 8.53 0.81 28.32
C VAL A 186 9.53 -0.04 27.53
N PRO A 187 10.36 0.55 26.63
CA PRO A 187 11.32 -0.21 25.83
C PRO A 187 12.28 -1.08 26.65
N ALA A 188 12.60 -0.69 27.90
CA ALA A 188 13.41 -1.51 28.80
C ALA A 188 12.82 -2.91 29.07
N LEU A 189 11.49 -3.06 29.12
CA LEU A 189 10.87 -4.39 29.30
C LEU A 189 11.07 -5.27 28.07
N TYR A 190 11.01 -4.68 26.88
CA TYR A 190 11.23 -5.39 25.63
C TYR A 190 12.70 -5.71 25.39
N LEU A 191 13.61 -4.88 25.89
CA LEU A 191 15.03 -5.20 25.98
C LEU A 191 15.25 -6.41 26.88
N ALA A 192 14.66 -6.41 28.08
CA ALA A 192 14.74 -7.54 29.01
C ALA A 192 14.17 -8.83 28.39
N LEU A 193 13.02 -8.73 27.70
CA LEU A 193 12.41 -9.85 26.97
C LEU A 193 13.31 -10.36 25.84
N ALA A 194 13.88 -9.46 25.03
CA ALA A 194 14.82 -9.82 23.96
C ALA A 194 16.05 -10.56 24.51
N LEU A 195 16.63 -10.07 25.61
CA LEU A 195 17.77 -10.70 26.28
C LEU A 195 17.39 -12.06 26.87
N ALA A 196 16.21 -12.19 27.50
CA ALA A 196 15.71 -13.45 28.04
C ALA A 196 15.44 -14.51 26.94
N LEU A 197 15.03 -14.08 25.74
CA LEU A 197 14.83 -14.96 24.59
C LEU A 197 16.15 -15.40 23.95
N LEU A 198 17.27 -14.71 24.18
CA LEU A 198 18.53 -14.91 23.47
C LEU A 198 19.13 -16.33 23.63
N PRO A 199 19.23 -16.93 24.83
CA PRO A 199 19.77 -18.29 25.00
C PRO A 199 18.97 -19.34 24.23
N TRP A 200 17.65 -19.15 24.13
CA TRP A 200 16.77 -20.04 23.39
C TRP A 200 16.78 -19.75 21.88
N ALA A 201 16.87 -18.48 21.50
CA ALA A 201 16.97 -18.04 20.13
C ALA A 201 18.19 -18.67 19.42
N ARG A 202 19.30 -18.93 20.14
CA ARG A 202 20.49 -19.62 19.62
C ARG A 202 20.20 -20.99 19.00
N ARG A 203 19.13 -21.69 19.43
CA ARG A 203 18.74 -22.98 18.87
C ARG A 203 17.99 -22.87 17.53
N HIS A 204 17.62 -21.66 17.10
CA HIS A 204 16.86 -21.41 15.88
C HIS A 204 17.27 -20.12 15.16
N ARG A 205 17.87 -20.29 13.98
CA ARG A 205 18.43 -19.20 13.15
C ARG A 205 17.49 -18.00 12.97
N LEU A 206 16.19 -18.21 12.74
CA LEU A 206 15.21 -17.13 12.55
C LEU A 206 14.99 -16.28 13.82
N ARG A 207 14.93 -16.93 14.99
CA ARG A 207 14.73 -16.24 16.27
C ARG A 207 15.99 -15.53 16.70
N LEU A 208 17.15 -16.15 16.48
CA LEU A 208 18.43 -15.51 16.71
C LEU A 208 18.55 -14.26 15.83
N ALA A 209 18.25 -14.36 14.54
CA ALA A 209 18.25 -13.20 13.65
C ALA A 209 17.29 -12.10 14.11
N LEU A 210 16.07 -12.45 14.53
CA LEU A 210 15.08 -11.50 15.02
C LEU A 210 15.57 -10.74 16.26
N VAL A 211 15.98 -11.47 17.31
CA VAL A 211 16.46 -10.89 18.58
C VAL A 211 17.76 -10.11 18.36
N THR A 212 18.70 -10.65 17.59
CA THR A 212 19.97 -9.97 17.30
C THR A 212 19.74 -8.70 16.48
N SER A 213 18.82 -8.70 15.51
CA SER A 213 18.50 -7.48 14.74
C SER A 213 17.88 -6.38 15.61
N ALA A 214 17.06 -6.76 16.59
CA ALA A 214 16.46 -5.84 17.55
C ALA A 214 17.51 -5.17 18.43
N LEU A 215 18.46 -5.95 18.95
CA LEU A 215 19.56 -5.45 19.77
C LEU A 215 20.52 -4.57 18.96
N ILE A 216 20.86 -4.97 17.73
CA ILE A 216 21.68 -4.16 16.82
C ILE A 216 20.98 -2.83 16.51
N SER A 217 19.68 -2.85 16.22
CA SER A 217 18.92 -1.62 15.94
C SER A 217 18.88 -0.70 17.14
N LEU A 218 18.76 -1.23 18.36
CA LEU A 218 18.78 -0.45 19.59
C LEU A 218 20.16 0.17 19.84
N VAL A 219 21.24 -0.59 19.65
CA VAL A 219 22.63 -0.08 19.76
C VAL A 219 22.90 1.00 18.71
N ALA A 220 22.42 0.80 17.48
CA ALA A 220 22.51 1.80 16.43
C ALA A 220 21.73 3.08 16.79
N ALA A 221 20.52 2.96 17.33
CA ALA A 221 19.75 4.11 17.82
C ALA A 221 20.46 4.82 18.98
N ALA A 222 21.04 4.08 19.92
CA ALA A 222 21.85 4.63 21.01
C ALA A 222 23.06 5.43 20.51
N GLY A 223 23.67 5.00 19.39
CA GLY A 223 24.81 5.67 18.75
C GLY A 223 24.45 6.80 17.78
N LEU A 224 23.28 6.76 17.15
CA LEU A 224 22.93 7.64 16.02
C LEU A 224 21.69 8.52 16.19
N ALA A 225 20.74 8.20 17.07
CA ALA A 225 19.51 9.00 17.24
C ALA A 225 19.82 10.37 17.88
N ALA A 226 19.35 11.46 17.27
CA ALA A 226 19.51 12.82 17.81
C ALA A 226 18.50 13.16 18.92
N GLU A 227 17.48 12.33 19.10
CA GLU A 227 16.43 12.50 20.10
C GLU A 227 15.98 11.16 20.67
N ALA A 228 15.50 11.19 21.91
CA ALA A 228 14.93 10.03 22.58
C ALA A 228 13.44 9.93 22.23
N SER A 229 13.11 9.37 21.06
CA SER A 229 11.72 9.11 20.65
C SER A 229 11.42 7.61 20.57
N PHE A 230 10.22 7.22 21.03
CA PHE A 230 9.80 5.81 21.10
C PHE A 230 9.91 5.08 19.76
N GLY A 231 9.80 5.79 18.63
CA GLY A 231 9.99 5.23 17.28
C GLY A 231 11.33 4.50 17.12
N HIS A 232 12.40 4.98 17.77
CA HIS A 232 13.71 4.34 17.73
C HIS A 232 13.75 2.99 18.49
N ALA A 233 12.80 2.76 19.39
CA ALA A 233 12.65 1.52 20.14
C ALA A 233 11.56 0.59 19.56
N LEU A 234 10.79 1.03 18.56
CA LEU A 234 9.64 0.28 18.05
C LEU A 234 10.03 -1.11 17.52
N TRP A 235 11.16 -1.21 16.82
CA TRP A 235 11.64 -2.50 16.30
C TRP A 235 11.98 -3.48 17.43
N LEU A 236 12.54 -2.98 18.54
CA LEU A 236 12.81 -3.80 19.73
C LEU A 236 11.51 -4.38 20.30
N VAL A 237 10.47 -3.56 20.39
CA VAL A 237 9.14 -3.98 20.87
C VAL A 237 8.54 -5.06 19.96
N LEU A 238 8.52 -4.83 18.65
CA LEU A 238 7.96 -5.77 17.67
C LEU A 238 8.73 -7.09 17.60
N ALA A 239 10.05 -7.03 17.61
CA ALA A 239 10.90 -8.22 17.54
C ALA A 239 10.82 -9.05 18.82
N ALA A 240 10.83 -8.42 20.00
CA ALA A 240 10.71 -9.12 21.28
C ALA A 240 9.33 -9.80 21.43
N THR A 241 8.25 -9.10 21.06
CA THR A 241 6.87 -9.65 21.11
C THR A 241 6.67 -10.79 20.11
N LEU A 242 7.12 -10.64 18.86
CA LEU A 242 7.04 -11.70 17.85
C LEU A 242 7.90 -12.91 18.24
N GLY A 243 9.09 -12.67 18.80
CA GLY A 243 9.95 -13.72 19.35
C GLY A 243 9.26 -14.54 20.46
N ALA A 244 8.58 -13.86 21.38
CA ALA A 244 7.79 -14.49 22.45
C ALA A 244 6.57 -15.25 21.91
N ALA A 245 5.83 -14.67 20.95
CA ALA A 245 4.70 -15.35 20.31
C ALA A 245 5.13 -16.63 19.60
N LEU A 246 6.26 -16.60 18.88
CA LEU A 246 6.84 -17.79 18.24
C LEU A 246 7.35 -18.83 19.25
N TRP A 247 7.68 -18.40 20.47
CA TRP A 247 8.04 -19.30 21.58
C TRP A 247 6.80 -20.01 22.13
N LEU A 248 5.74 -19.26 22.42
CA LEU A 248 4.46 -19.79 22.91
C LEU A 248 3.76 -20.70 21.90
N ALA A 249 3.73 -20.32 20.62
CA ALA A 249 3.05 -21.08 19.57
C ALA A 249 3.63 -22.50 19.37
N ARG A 250 4.85 -22.77 19.82
CA ARG A 250 5.43 -24.11 19.79
C ARG A 250 5.09 -24.98 21.00
N ARG A 251 4.66 -24.36 22.09
CA ARG A 251 4.20 -25.07 23.29
C ARG A 251 2.72 -25.41 23.25
N CYS A 252 1.97 -24.83 22.31
CA CYS A 252 0.64 -25.33 21.98
C CYS A 252 0.79 -26.63 21.19
N PRO A 253 0.38 -27.80 21.73
CA PRO A 253 0.28 -29.01 20.93
C PRO A 253 -0.66 -28.72 19.76
N GLY A 254 -0.18 -28.93 18.53
CA GLY A 254 -1.04 -28.82 17.36
C GLY A 254 -2.20 -29.81 17.46
N PRO A 255 -3.37 -29.53 16.85
CA PRO A 255 -4.44 -30.51 16.79
C PRO A 255 -3.89 -31.77 16.14
N GLN A 256 -3.80 -32.85 16.92
CA GLN A 256 -3.52 -34.18 16.39
C GLN A 256 -4.66 -34.49 15.43
N VAL A 257 -4.38 -34.39 14.13
CA VAL A 257 -5.25 -34.97 13.12
C VAL A 257 -5.13 -36.47 13.35
N ALA A 258 -6.11 -37.04 14.03
CA ALA A 258 -6.23 -38.48 14.21
C ALA A 258 -6.15 -39.12 12.83
N ALA A 259 -5.06 -39.84 12.57
CA ALA A 259 -4.95 -40.65 11.37
C ALA A 259 -6.12 -41.63 11.37
N ALA A 260 -6.92 -41.62 10.31
CA ALA A 260 -7.94 -42.62 10.12
C ALA A 260 -7.28 -44.01 10.18
N PRO A 261 -7.83 -44.98 10.94
CA PRO A 261 -7.27 -46.30 11.03
C PRO A 261 -7.27 -46.95 9.62
N PRO A 262 -6.22 -47.70 9.26
CA PRO A 262 -6.22 -48.44 8.01
C PRO A 262 -7.37 -49.47 8.01
N PRO A 263 -8.00 -49.76 6.86
CA PRO A 263 -8.97 -50.82 6.76
C PRO A 263 -8.31 -52.15 7.12
N ALA A 264 -8.97 -52.93 7.98
CA ALA A 264 -8.56 -54.26 8.37
C ALA A 264 -8.48 -55.15 7.11
N ALA A 265 -7.29 -55.64 6.80
CA ALA A 265 -7.09 -56.70 5.83
C ALA A 265 -7.03 -58.02 6.60
N ASP A 266 -7.96 -58.91 6.27
CA ASP A 266 -8.06 -60.24 6.83
C ASP A 266 -6.80 -61.07 6.56
N ALA A 267 -6.51 -61.91 7.55
CA ALA A 267 -5.35 -62.76 7.69
C ALA A 267 -5.36 -63.94 6.71
N ILE A 268 -4.23 -64.16 6.01
CA ILE A 268 -3.77 -65.49 5.60
C ILE A 268 -2.25 -65.57 5.89
N ALA A 269 -1.86 -66.69 6.50
CA ALA A 269 -0.56 -66.98 7.13
C ALA A 269 0.61 -67.24 6.13
N PRO A 270 1.88 -67.23 6.62
CA PRO A 270 3.13 -67.42 5.83
C PRO A 270 3.60 -68.90 5.89
N PRO A 271 4.84 -69.33 5.46
CA PRO A 271 5.98 -68.59 4.88
C PRO A 271 6.66 -69.24 3.65
N ALA A 272 7.50 -68.48 2.95
CA ALA A 272 8.69 -69.01 2.27
C ALA A 272 9.79 -67.94 2.28
N ALA A 273 10.95 -68.33 2.80
CA ALA A 273 12.17 -67.54 2.85
C ALA A 273 12.79 -67.45 1.46
N ASP A 274 13.27 -66.28 1.06
CA ASP A 274 14.47 -66.15 0.23
C ASP A 274 15.01 -64.71 0.17
N ALA A 275 16.34 -64.64 0.20
CA ALA A 275 17.24 -63.59 -0.25
C ALA A 275 17.14 -62.17 0.38
N ILE A 276 17.97 -61.93 1.40
CA ILE A 276 18.40 -60.60 1.82
C ILE A 276 19.35 -60.03 0.74
N ALA A 277 18.86 -59.12 -0.09
CA ALA A 277 19.69 -58.24 -0.91
C ALA A 277 20.27 -57.10 -0.03
N PRO A 278 21.55 -56.69 -0.22
CA PRO A 278 22.11 -55.58 0.52
C PRO A 278 21.40 -54.26 0.17
N PRO A 279 21.26 -53.32 1.12
CA PRO A 279 20.61 -52.04 0.85
C PRO A 279 21.43 -51.27 -0.20
N PRO A 280 20.79 -50.63 -1.20
CA PRO A 280 21.50 -49.77 -2.12
C PRO A 280 22.16 -48.63 -1.34
N ALA A 281 23.39 -48.33 -1.72
CA ALA A 281 24.20 -47.26 -1.17
C ALA A 281 23.36 -45.99 -1.04
N ALA A 282 23.40 -45.38 0.15
CA ALA A 282 22.80 -44.07 0.40
C ALA A 282 23.52 -43.03 -0.45
N ASP A 283 23.04 -42.87 -1.67
CA ASP A 283 23.53 -41.88 -2.62
C ASP A 283 23.49 -40.50 -1.98
N ALA A 284 24.61 -39.81 -2.17
CA ALA A 284 24.86 -38.44 -1.80
C ALA A 284 23.81 -37.51 -2.45
N ILE A 285 22.67 -37.35 -1.78
CA ILE A 285 21.75 -36.24 -2.02
C ILE A 285 22.53 -34.97 -1.67
N SER A 286 23.09 -34.37 -2.72
CA SER A 286 23.84 -33.13 -2.70
C SER A 286 23.15 -32.08 -1.83
N SER A 287 23.94 -31.33 -1.08
CA SER A 287 23.50 -30.25 -0.18
C SER A 287 22.53 -29.26 -0.84
N GLY A 288 22.54 -29.16 -2.18
CA GLY A 288 21.60 -28.38 -2.99
C GLY A 288 20.15 -28.91 -3.00
N GLN A 289 19.94 -30.23 -2.97
CA GLN A 289 18.59 -30.82 -2.94
C GLN A 289 17.91 -30.69 -1.56
N ARG A 290 18.71 -30.58 -0.48
CA ARG A 290 18.19 -30.31 0.87
C ARG A 290 17.71 -28.87 1.03
N LEU A 291 18.32 -27.88 0.37
CA LEU A 291 17.81 -26.50 0.41
C LEU A 291 16.51 -26.33 -0.41
N ALA A 292 16.36 -27.10 -1.49
CA ALA A 292 15.19 -27.04 -2.35
C ALA A 292 13.90 -27.55 -1.68
N THR A 293 13.97 -28.47 -0.72
CA THR A 293 12.79 -29.11 -0.10
C THR A 293 12.20 -28.36 1.12
N TRP A 294 12.83 -27.27 1.60
CA TRP A 294 12.54 -26.74 2.96
C TRP A 294 11.59 -25.53 3.03
N ALA A 295 11.25 -24.88 1.91
CA ALA A 295 10.31 -23.77 1.92
C ALA A 295 8.89 -24.27 1.60
N THR A 296 8.04 -24.35 2.63
CA THR A 296 6.60 -24.56 2.42
C THR A 296 6.01 -23.39 1.61
N PRO A 297 4.94 -23.58 0.82
CA PRO A 297 4.30 -22.50 0.06
C PRO A 297 4.00 -21.26 0.92
N ARG A 298 3.59 -21.47 2.17
CA ARG A 298 3.36 -20.40 3.15
C ARG A 298 4.61 -19.57 3.44
N ARG A 299 5.79 -20.20 3.56
CA ARG A 299 7.06 -19.50 3.76
C ARG A 299 7.44 -18.66 2.53
N VAL A 300 7.22 -19.19 1.34
CA VAL A 300 7.45 -18.45 0.07
C VAL A 300 6.56 -17.22 0.00
N LEU A 301 5.26 -17.38 0.23
CA LEU A 301 4.29 -16.28 0.24
C LEU A 301 4.67 -15.22 1.28
N LEU A 302 4.90 -15.64 2.54
CA LEU A 302 5.23 -14.72 3.63
C LEU A 302 6.54 -13.98 3.37
N ALA A 303 7.59 -14.67 2.93
CA ALA A 303 8.87 -14.03 2.60
C ALA A 303 8.71 -13.03 1.45
N GLY A 304 8.08 -13.44 0.35
CA GLY A 304 7.84 -12.56 -0.80
C GLY A 304 7.00 -11.34 -0.45
N TRP A 305 5.98 -11.51 0.39
CA TRP A 305 5.14 -10.43 0.89
C TRP A 305 5.87 -9.50 1.83
N CYS A 306 6.64 -10.02 2.80
CA CYS A 306 7.42 -9.19 3.71
C CYS A 306 8.46 -8.35 2.97
N VAL A 307 9.16 -8.90 1.97
CA VAL A 307 10.09 -8.10 1.16
C VAL A 307 9.32 -7.06 0.35
N PHE A 308 8.12 -7.38 -0.16
CA PHE A 308 7.29 -6.41 -0.88
C PHE A 308 6.85 -5.27 0.03
N LEU A 309 6.46 -5.60 1.27
CA LEU A 309 6.16 -4.60 2.29
C LEU A 309 7.39 -3.74 2.58
N LEU A 310 8.60 -4.30 2.72
CA LEU A 310 9.81 -3.48 2.87
C LEU A 310 10.01 -2.50 1.70
N TYR A 311 9.72 -2.92 0.47
CA TYR A 311 9.73 -2.04 -0.70
C TYR A 311 8.68 -0.94 -0.61
N ALA A 312 7.44 -1.28 -0.29
CA ALA A 312 6.30 -0.38 -0.38
C ALA A 312 6.00 0.39 0.91
N PHE A 313 6.61 0.04 2.05
CA PHE A 313 6.22 0.52 3.38
C PHE A 313 6.36 2.04 3.55
N PRO A 314 5.38 2.73 4.17
CA PRO A 314 4.11 2.21 4.71
C PRO A 314 2.99 2.12 3.66
N GLY A 315 3.27 2.39 2.40
CA GLY A 315 2.33 2.51 1.29
C GLY A 315 2.55 3.87 0.65
N TYR A 316 2.88 3.89 -0.64
CA TYR A 316 3.09 5.15 -1.35
C TYR A 316 1.76 5.88 -1.53
N MET A 317 1.79 7.21 -1.44
CA MET A 317 0.62 8.04 -1.59
C MET A 317 0.84 9.07 -2.69
N SER A 318 -0.12 9.13 -3.63
CA SER A 318 -0.23 10.22 -4.60
C SER A 318 -1.25 11.25 -4.16
N TYR A 319 -1.43 12.30 -4.97
CA TYR A 319 -2.54 13.24 -4.83
C TYR A 319 -3.88 12.52 -4.56
N ASP A 320 -4.26 11.57 -5.44
CA ASP A 320 -5.46 10.74 -5.28
C ASP A 320 -5.52 10.07 -3.89
N SER A 321 -4.42 9.45 -3.44
CA SER A 321 -4.36 8.76 -2.15
C SER A 321 -4.57 9.71 -0.97
N VAL A 322 -3.93 10.89 -1.02
CA VAL A 322 -4.05 11.90 0.04
C VAL A 322 -5.48 12.39 0.14
N PHE A 323 -6.13 12.70 -0.98
CA PHE A 323 -7.52 13.13 -0.98
C PHE A 323 -8.45 12.04 -0.45
N GLN A 324 -8.28 10.79 -0.86
CA GLN A 324 -9.12 9.69 -0.36
C GLN A 324 -8.92 9.45 1.15
N LEU A 325 -7.71 9.63 1.68
CA LEU A 325 -7.47 9.57 3.11
C LEU A 325 -8.13 10.75 3.86
N LEU A 326 -8.12 11.95 3.29
CA LEU A 326 -8.82 13.11 3.87
C LEU A 326 -10.35 12.93 3.86
N GLU A 327 -10.91 12.38 2.78
CA GLU A 327 -12.33 11.99 2.72
C GLU A 327 -12.65 10.91 3.75
N ALA A 328 -11.79 9.90 3.90
CA ALA A 328 -11.92 8.85 4.90
C ALA A 328 -11.98 9.41 6.33
N ARG A 329 -11.09 10.35 6.65
CA ARG A 329 -11.01 10.96 7.99
C ARG A 329 -12.10 11.99 8.27
N SER A 330 -12.57 12.69 7.25
CA SER A 330 -13.65 13.68 7.40
C SER A 330 -15.05 13.07 7.39
N GLY A 331 -15.19 11.84 6.88
CA GLY A 331 -16.49 11.21 6.65
C GLY A 331 -17.33 11.90 5.56
N ARG A 332 -16.71 12.82 4.80
CA ARG A 332 -17.34 13.56 3.70
C ARG A 332 -16.77 13.07 2.38
N TYR A 333 -17.52 12.22 1.70
CA TYR A 333 -17.10 11.64 0.44
C TYR A 333 -17.62 12.47 -0.74
N SER A 334 -16.76 12.77 -1.70
CA SER A 334 -17.17 13.30 -3.00
C SER A 334 -17.25 12.21 -4.06
N ASN A 335 -17.88 12.47 -5.20
CA ASN A 335 -17.78 11.59 -6.38
C ASN A 335 -16.56 11.92 -7.28
N GLY A 336 -15.63 12.76 -6.81
CA GLY A 336 -14.35 13.05 -7.47
C GLY A 336 -13.42 11.83 -7.51
N HIS A 337 -13.55 10.99 -6.50
CA HIS A 337 -12.96 9.67 -6.41
C HIS A 337 -14.03 8.66 -6.01
N PRO A 338 -13.79 7.35 -6.16
CA PRO A 338 -14.75 6.34 -5.74
C PRO A 338 -15.00 6.43 -4.22
N PRO A 339 -16.21 6.79 -3.77
CA PRO A 339 -16.53 6.96 -2.35
C PRO A 339 -16.30 5.68 -1.54
N LEU A 340 -16.52 4.54 -2.18
CA LEU A 340 -16.36 3.23 -1.57
C LEU A 340 -14.92 2.95 -1.13
N MET A 341 -13.92 3.48 -1.85
CA MET A 341 -12.52 3.36 -1.47
C MET A 341 -12.21 4.18 -0.22
N ALA A 342 -12.70 5.42 -0.13
CA ALA A 342 -12.52 6.26 1.04
C ALA A 342 -13.28 5.71 2.26
N ALA A 343 -14.49 5.16 2.08
CA ALA A 343 -15.23 4.49 3.15
C ALA A 343 -14.54 3.21 3.65
N LEU A 344 -13.98 2.42 2.73
CA LEU A 344 -13.14 1.27 3.08
C LEU A 344 -11.91 1.73 3.88
N TRP A 345 -11.23 2.77 3.44
CA TRP A 345 -10.07 3.30 4.15
C TRP A 345 -10.47 3.84 5.53
N ALA A 346 -11.61 4.52 5.67
CA ALA A 346 -12.13 4.95 6.97
C ALA A 346 -12.33 3.78 7.94
N THR A 347 -12.78 2.63 7.43
CA THR A 347 -12.92 1.40 8.21
C THR A 347 -11.56 0.83 8.61
N VAL A 348 -10.60 0.85 7.69
CA VAL A 348 -9.22 0.38 7.95
C VAL A 348 -8.49 1.30 8.95
N GLU A 349 -8.73 2.61 8.92
CA GLU A 349 -8.19 3.59 9.88
C GLU A 349 -8.60 3.27 11.34
N LEU A 350 -9.70 2.54 11.55
CA LEU A 350 -10.11 2.08 12.89
C LEU A 350 -9.10 1.12 13.52
N PHE A 351 -8.30 0.44 12.69
CA PHE A 351 -7.33 -0.56 13.12
C PHE A 351 -5.88 -0.11 12.90
N VAL A 352 -5.60 0.49 11.75
CA VAL A 352 -4.26 0.92 11.36
C VAL A 352 -4.36 2.28 10.71
N SER A 353 -3.86 3.32 11.39
CA SER A 353 -3.81 4.67 10.84
C SER A 353 -2.75 4.80 9.73
N GLY A 354 -3.06 5.62 8.73
CA GLY A 354 -2.26 5.87 7.55
C GLY A 354 -2.43 4.83 6.43
N PRO A 355 -1.49 4.79 5.47
CA PRO A 355 -1.59 3.94 4.28
C PRO A 355 -1.30 2.45 4.53
N LEU A 356 -0.70 2.10 5.68
CA LEU A 356 -0.23 0.73 5.94
C LEU A 356 -1.34 -0.30 5.95
N GLY A 357 -2.48 0.00 6.56
CA GLY A 357 -3.61 -0.92 6.59
C GLY A 357 -4.12 -1.24 5.18
N MET A 358 -4.20 -0.22 4.32
CA MET A 358 -4.60 -0.38 2.92
C MET A 358 -3.54 -1.13 2.11
N LEU A 359 -2.24 -0.87 2.34
CA LEU A 359 -1.16 -1.62 1.71
C LEU A 359 -1.26 -3.11 2.04
N LEU A 360 -1.45 -3.44 3.32
CA LEU A 360 -1.61 -4.82 3.78
C LEU A 360 -2.85 -5.48 3.14
N LEU A 361 -3.97 -4.76 3.10
CA LEU A 361 -5.21 -5.24 2.50
C LEU A 361 -5.04 -5.53 1.01
N GLN A 362 -4.59 -4.55 0.21
CA GLN A 362 -4.49 -4.72 -1.25
C GLN A 362 -3.46 -5.78 -1.63
N SER A 363 -2.26 -5.75 -1.03
CA SER A 363 -1.21 -6.72 -1.37
C SER A 363 -1.52 -8.13 -0.83
N GLY A 364 -2.16 -8.24 0.34
CA GLY A 364 -2.61 -9.50 0.90
C GLY A 364 -3.73 -10.15 0.09
N CYS A 365 -4.76 -9.39 -0.28
CA CYS A 365 -5.85 -9.86 -1.14
C CYS A 365 -5.32 -10.30 -2.52
N PHE A 366 -4.45 -9.50 -3.14
CA PHE A 366 -3.83 -9.82 -4.42
C PHE A 366 -3.02 -11.13 -4.35
N LEU A 367 -2.15 -11.25 -3.35
CA LEU A 367 -1.29 -12.42 -3.18
C LEU A 367 -2.11 -13.69 -2.90
N ALA A 368 -3.09 -13.61 -2.02
CA ALA A 368 -3.98 -14.72 -1.69
C ALA A 368 -4.82 -15.15 -2.90
N GLY A 369 -5.44 -14.20 -3.62
CA GLY A 369 -6.22 -14.50 -4.81
C GLY A 369 -5.38 -15.14 -5.91
N THR A 370 -4.18 -14.61 -6.17
CA THR A 370 -3.25 -15.13 -7.20
C THR A 370 -2.84 -16.56 -6.87
N PHE A 371 -2.46 -16.82 -5.61
CA PHE A 371 -2.13 -18.17 -5.14
C PHE A 371 -3.28 -19.16 -5.35
N LEU A 372 -4.50 -18.78 -4.94
CA LEU A 372 -5.69 -19.64 -5.05
C LEU A 372 -6.10 -19.91 -6.50
N ILE A 373 -5.87 -18.96 -7.42
CA ILE A 373 -6.10 -19.17 -8.86
C ILE A 373 -5.04 -20.12 -9.42
N ALA A 374 -3.75 -19.82 -9.22
CA ALA A 374 -2.66 -20.60 -9.78
C ALA A 374 -2.62 -22.04 -9.25
N GLN A 375 -2.96 -22.27 -7.98
CA GLN A 375 -2.98 -23.61 -7.37
C GLN A 375 -3.95 -24.59 -8.05
N ARG A 376 -4.86 -24.10 -8.92
CA ARG A 376 -5.75 -24.96 -9.70
C ARG A 376 -5.06 -25.72 -10.83
N THR A 377 -3.97 -25.19 -11.37
CA THR A 377 -3.27 -25.78 -12.52
C THR A 377 -1.83 -26.17 -12.20
N VAL A 378 -1.25 -25.64 -11.13
CA VAL A 378 0.13 -25.96 -10.73
C VAL A 378 0.22 -26.38 -9.27
N SER A 379 1.36 -26.97 -8.89
CA SER A 379 1.64 -27.33 -7.50
C SER A 379 1.51 -26.12 -6.55
N ALA A 380 1.18 -26.34 -5.28
CA ALA A 380 1.08 -25.26 -4.30
C ALA A 380 2.36 -24.41 -4.21
N ARG A 381 3.54 -25.02 -4.38
CA ARG A 381 4.80 -24.27 -4.38
C ARG A 381 4.92 -23.39 -5.62
N SER A 382 4.63 -23.93 -6.79
CA SER A 382 4.64 -23.17 -8.06
C SER A 382 3.61 -22.04 -8.03
N ALA A 383 2.43 -22.28 -7.43
CA ALA A 383 1.41 -21.26 -7.22
C ALA A 383 1.90 -20.13 -6.29
N ALA A 384 2.63 -20.48 -5.22
CA ALA A 384 3.23 -19.48 -4.32
C ALA A 384 4.32 -18.66 -5.02
N LEU A 385 5.17 -19.30 -5.82
CA LEU A 385 6.19 -18.62 -6.63
C LEU A 385 5.57 -17.73 -7.70
N CYS A 386 4.51 -18.19 -8.37
CA CYS A 386 3.71 -17.40 -9.30
C CYS A 386 3.13 -16.16 -8.59
N ALA A 387 2.48 -16.34 -7.44
CA ALA A 387 1.88 -15.25 -6.69
C ALA A 387 2.90 -14.19 -6.26
N VAL A 388 4.06 -14.61 -5.74
CA VAL A 388 5.16 -13.70 -5.40
C VAL A 388 5.77 -13.06 -6.65
N GLY A 389 5.92 -13.83 -7.73
CA GLY A 389 6.45 -13.35 -9.01
C GLY A 389 5.58 -12.25 -9.62
N LEU A 390 4.25 -12.42 -9.63
CA LEU A 390 3.32 -11.38 -10.10
C LEU A 390 3.32 -10.16 -9.17
N LEU A 391 3.36 -10.37 -7.85
CA LEU A 391 3.44 -9.26 -6.89
C LEU A 391 4.70 -8.40 -7.12
N TRP A 392 5.81 -9.02 -7.57
CA TRP A 392 7.06 -8.34 -7.88
C TRP A 392 7.24 -7.95 -9.34
N PHE A 393 6.33 -8.36 -10.23
CA PHE A 393 6.39 -7.98 -11.63
C PHE A 393 6.14 -6.47 -11.73
N ALA A 394 7.10 -5.72 -12.26
CA ALA A 394 7.15 -4.27 -12.08
C ALA A 394 5.87 -3.50 -12.46
N PRO A 395 5.17 -3.80 -13.57
CA PRO A 395 3.90 -3.18 -13.90
C PRO A 395 2.80 -3.38 -12.85
N ILE A 396 2.84 -4.51 -12.15
CA ILE A 396 1.84 -4.89 -11.15
C ILE A 396 2.29 -4.40 -9.77
N GLY A 397 3.50 -4.78 -9.36
CA GLY A 397 4.04 -4.50 -8.03
C GLY A 397 4.22 -3.01 -7.73
N SER A 398 4.62 -2.21 -8.73
CA SER A 398 4.74 -0.76 -8.53
C SER A 398 3.39 -0.09 -8.31
N VAL A 399 2.34 -0.52 -9.01
CA VAL A 399 0.96 -0.06 -8.82
C VAL A 399 0.45 -0.52 -7.45
N LEU A 400 0.62 -1.80 -7.10
CA LEU A 400 0.25 -2.36 -5.79
C LEU A 400 1.04 -1.78 -4.61
N ALA A 401 2.11 -1.02 -4.84
CA ALA A 401 2.83 -0.32 -3.78
C ALA A 401 2.19 1.04 -3.43
N VAL A 402 1.41 1.60 -4.35
CA VAL A 402 0.68 2.87 -4.14
C VAL A 402 -0.74 2.59 -3.69
N ILE A 403 -1.25 3.39 -2.76
CA ILE A 403 -2.65 3.29 -2.31
C ILE A 403 -3.54 3.98 -3.33
N TRP A 404 -3.80 3.30 -4.44
CA TRP A 404 -4.71 3.74 -5.47
C TRP A 404 -5.97 2.88 -5.49
N LYS A 405 -7.05 3.50 -5.96
CA LYS A 405 -8.27 2.80 -6.39
C LYS A 405 -7.98 1.68 -7.39
N ASP A 406 -6.99 1.86 -8.28
CA ASP A 406 -6.56 0.85 -9.27
C ASP A 406 -5.96 -0.39 -8.60
N SER A 407 -5.08 -0.17 -7.62
CA SER A 407 -4.43 -1.22 -6.84
C SER A 407 -5.43 -2.03 -6.04
N GLN A 408 -6.35 -1.35 -5.36
CA GLN A 408 -7.39 -1.99 -4.57
C GLN A 408 -8.42 -2.72 -5.45
N MET A 409 -8.82 -2.12 -6.57
CA MET A 409 -9.67 -2.75 -7.59
C MET A 409 -9.03 -4.06 -8.06
N CYS A 410 -7.76 -4.00 -8.49
CA CYS A 410 -7.01 -5.14 -8.97
C CYS A 410 -6.96 -6.27 -7.93
N ALA A 411 -6.63 -5.95 -6.68
CA ALA A 411 -6.58 -6.93 -5.60
C ALA A 411 -7.94 -7.62 -5.35
N PHE A 412 -9.03 -6.87 -5.37
CA PHE A 412 -10.38 -7.43 -5.23
C PHE A 412 -10.83 -8.22 -6.46
N LEU A 413 -10.46 -7.82 -7.68
CA LEU A 413 -10.74 -8.58 -8.89
C LEU A 413 -10.08 -9.97 -8.83
N VAL A 414 -8.80 -10.04 -8.44
CA VAL A 414 -8.09 -11.32 -8.30
C VAL A 414 -8.74 -12.18 -7.20
N LEU A 415 -8.97 -11.63 -6.02
CA LEU A 415 -9.54 -12.39 -4.89
C LEU A 415 -10.98 -12.83 -5.17
N GLY A 416 -11.82 -11.94 -5.69
CA GLY A 416 -13.21 -12.22 -6.08
C GLY A 416 -13.28 -13.31 -7.15
N THR A 417 -12.38 -13.28 -8.15
CA THR A 417 -12.25 -14.33 -9.16
C THR A 417 -11.86 -15.68 -8.53
N ALA A 418 -10.88 -15.68 -7.61
CA ALA A 418 -10.47 -16.89 -6.91
C ALA A 418 -11.62 -17.55 -6.12
N PHE A 419 -12.46 -16.71 -5.50
CA PHE A 419 -13.64 -17.12 -4.75
C PHE A 419 -14.79 -17.59 -5.66
N LEU A 420 -15.01 -16.92 -6.79
CA LEU A 420 -15.98 -17.36 -7.80
C LEU A 420 -15.71 -18.78 -8.30
N LEU A 421 -14.43 -19.11 -8.47
CA LEU A 421 -13.98 -20.43 -8.90
C LEU A 421 -14.13 -21.52 -7.81
N SER A 422 -14.52 -21.17 -6.58
CA SER A 422 -14.70 -22.14 -5.48
C SER A 422 -15.87 -23.08 -5.76
N SER A 423 -15.76 -24.34 -5.31
CA SER A 423 -16.87 -25.30 -5.32
C SER A 423 -17.91 -24.97 -4.25
N ARG A 424 -17.51 -24.32 -3.15
CA ARG A 424 -18.40 -23.97 -2.04
C ARG A 424 -19.24 -22.75 -2.40
N ARG A 425 -20.57 -22.91 -2.41
CA ARG A 425 -21.52 -21.85 -2.74
C ARG A 425 -21.34 -20.60 -1.88
N SER A 426 -21.14 -20.74 -0.57
CA SER A 426 -20.91 -19.60 0.33
C SER A 426 -19.68 -18.77 -0.06
N VAL A 427 -18.58 -19.43 -0.43
CA VAL A 427 -17.36 -18.75 -0.89
C VAL A 427 -17.60 -18.09 -2.25
N ARG A 428 -18.34 -18.73 -3.15
CA ARG A 428 -18.72 -18.13 -4.44
C ARG A 428 -19.56 -16.86 -4.25
N MET A 429 -20.51 -16.88 -3.32
CA MET A 429 -21.32 -15.70 -2.97
C MET A 429 -20.46 -14.61 -2.33
N ALA A 430 -19.51 -14.96 -1.46
CA ALA A 430 -18.52 -14.01 -0.95
C ALA A 430 -17.67 -13.41 -2.10
N GLY A 431 -17.35 -14.21 -3.14
CA GLY A 431 -16.71 -13.74 -4.36
C GLY A 431 -17.51 -12.66 -5.07
N LEU A 432 -18.82 -12.81 -5.22
CA LEU A 432 -19.68 -11.74 -5.74
C LEU A 432 -19.62 -10.48 -4.87
N GLY A 433 -19.64 -10.63 -3.55
CA GLY A 433 -19.50 -9.50 -2.62
C GLY A 433 -18.16 -8.77 -2.77
N VAL A 434 -17.05 -9.49 -2.93
CA VAL A 434 -15.74 -8.90 -3.22
C VAL A 434 -15.73 -8.20 -4.59
N LEU A 435 -16.43 -8.75 -5.58
CA LEU A 435 -16.57 -8.09 -6.90
C LEU A 435 -17.46 -6.84 -6.85
N VAL A 436 -18.43 -6.71 -5.93
CA VAL A 436 -19.11 -5.43 -5.66
C VAL A 436 -18.10 -4.38 -5.21
N LEU A 437 -17.20 -4.73 -4.29
CA LEU A 437 -16.15 -3.82 -3.85
C LEU A 437 -15.23 -3.44 -5.01
N ALA A 438 -14.79 -4.41 -5.82
CA ALA A 438 -13.97 -4.16 -7.00
C ALA A 438 -14.66 -3.19 -7.98
N THR A 439 -15.93 -3.44 -8.31
CA THR A 439 -16.71 -2.58 -9.22
C THR A 439 -16.88 -1.17 -8.67
N GLY A 440 -17.01 -1.03 -7.34
CA GLY A 440 -17.11 0.27 -6.69
C GLY A 440 -15.79 1.05 -6.61
N MET A 441 -14.65 0.48 -7.00
CA MET A 441 -13.36 1.18 -7.02
C MET A 441 -13.14 1.96 -8.32
N ARG A 442 -13.81 1.64 -9.43
CA ARG A 442 -13.61 2.35 -10.71
C ARG A 442 -14.71 2.07 -11.72
N HIS A 443 -15.05 3.04 -12.55
CA HIS A 443 -16.13 2.88 -13.53
C HIS A 443 -15.85 1.81 -14.60
N ASN A 444 -14.59 1.65 -15.05
CA ASN A 444 -14.23 0.61 -16.03
C ASN A 444 -14.24 -0.81 -15.43
N ALA A 445 -14.33 -0.96 -14.11
CA ALA A 445 -14.45 -2.27 -13.47
C ALA A 445 -15.74 -3.01 -13.87
N LEU A 446 -16.78 -2.30 -14.33
CA LEU A 446 -18.02 -2.93 -14.82
C LEU A 446 -17.75 -3.82 -16.04
N THR A 447 -16.89 -3.37 -16.98
CA THR A 447 -16.58 -4.14 -18.19
C THR A 447 -15.60 -5.27 -17.89
N ILE A 448 -14.75 -5.10 -16.88
CA ILE A 448 -13.85 -6.14 -16.37
C ILE A 448 -14.66 -7.28 -15.72
N THR A 449 -15.59 -6.95 -14.82
CA THR A 449 -16.36 -7.95 -14.08
C THR A 449 -17.36 -8.71 -14.96
N LEU A 450 -17.76 -8.16 -16.11
CA LEU A 450 -18.70 -8.82 -17.03
C LEU A 450 -18.24 -10.22 -17.46
N PRO A 451 -17.10 -10.43 -18.14
CA PRO A 451 -16.63 -11.76 -18.52
C PRO A 451 -16.28 -12.62 -17.29
N LEU A 452 -15.78 -12.05 -16.19
CA LEU A 452 -15.49 -12.81 -14.97
C LEU A 452 -16.77 -13.46 -14.41
N VAL A 453 -17.84 -12.69 -14.26
CA VAL A 453 -19.11 -13.18 -13.70
C VAL A 453 -19.84 -14.05 -14.73
N THR A 454 -20.03 -13.58 -15.96
CA THR A 454 -20.82 -14.31 -16.98
C THR A 454 -20.21 -15.66 -17.34
N LEU A 455 -18.87 -15.77 -17.34
CA LEU A 455 -18.21 -17.03 -17.63
C LEU A 455 -18.01 -17.88 -16.37
N LEU A 456 -17.65 -17.33 -15.22
CA LEU A 456 -17.25 -18.15 -14.07
C LEU A 456 -18.37 -18.41 -13.06
N PHE A 457 -19.36 -17.53 -12.97
CA PHE A 457 -20.45 -17.72 -12.02
C PHE A 457 -21.36 -18.87 -12.45
N VAL A 458 -21.72 -19.67 -11.46
CA VAL A 458 -22.68 -20.77 -11.58
C VAL A 458 -23.54 -20.71 -10.32
N TRP A 459 -24.85 -20.56 -10.45
CA TRP A 459 -25.76 -20.61 -9.30
C TRP A 459 -25.95 -22.06 -8.86
N ASP A 460 -26.38 -22.90 -9.80
CA ASP A 460 -26.59 -24.33 -9.65
C ASP A 460 -25.92 -25.06 -10.84
N PRO A 461 -25.09 -26.09 -10.60
CA PRO A 461 -24.55 -26.93 -11.68
C PRO A 461 -25.60 -27.56 -12.60
N ALA A 462 -26.85 -27.71 -12.15
CA ALA A 462 -27.95 -28.20 -12.97
C ALA A 462 -28.40 -27.20 -14.04
N HIS A 463 -28.14 -25.89 -13.88
CA HIS A 463 -28.46 -24.89 -14.90
C HIS A 463 -27.45 -24.95 -16.05
N ARG A 464 -27.93 -25.29 -17.25
CA ARG A 464 -27.13 -25.38 -18.48
C ARG A 464 -27.59 -24.34 -19.52
N GLY A 465 -26.79 -24.15 -20.57
CA GLY A 465 -27.12 -23.31 -21.72
C GLY A 465 -27.45 -21.84 -21.36
N LEU A 466 -28.46 -21.28 -22.02
CA LEU A 466 -28.90 -19.88 -21.86
C LEU A 466 -29.30 -19.53 -20.43
N ARG A 467 -29.96 -20.45 -19.70
CA ARG A 467 -30.41 -20.20 -18.32
C ARG A 467 -29.24 -19.88 -17.38
N ARG A 468 -28.11 -20.58 -17.52
CA ARG A 468 -26.89 -20.30 -16.76
C ARG A 468 -26.39 -18.88 -17.01
N TYR A 469 -26.30 -18.49 -18.28
CA TYR A 469 -25.79 -17.17 -18.66
C TYR A 469 -26.75 -16.04 -18.28
N ALA A 470 -28.07 -16.27 -18.35
CA ALA A 470 -29.07 -15.32 -17.87
C ALA A 470 -28.91 -15.06 -16.35
N LEU A 471 -28.75 -16.11 -15.54
CA LEU A 471 -28.50 -15.95 -14.11
C LEU A 471 -27.17 -15.26 -13.81
N ALA A 472 -26.13 -15.55 -14.59
CA ALA A 472 -24.84 -14.89 -14.44
C ALA A 472 -24.89 -13.41 -14.86
N LEU A 473 -25.68 -13.07 -15.89
CA LEU A 473 -25.96 -11.69 -16.29
C LEU A 473 -26.73 -10.95 -15.19
N VAL A 474 -27.75 -11.58 -14.60
CA VAL A 474 -28.48 -11.02 -13.45
C VAL A 474 -27.53 -10.79 -12.27
N ALA A 475 -26.63 -11.72 -11.97
CA ALA A 475 -25.64 -11.54 -10.91
C ALA A 475 -24.68 -10.38 -11.21
N TRP A 476 -24.24 -10.22 -12.46
CA TRP A 476 -23.40 -9.10 -12.88
C TRP A 476 -24.12 -7.75 -12.79
N LEU A 477 -25.39 -7.69 -13.22
CA LEU A 477 -26.24 -6.52 -13.07
C LEU A 477 -26.42 -6.16 -11.59
N ALA A 478 -26.69 -7.15 -10.74
CA ALA A 478 -26.82 -6.97 -9.30
C ALA A 478 -25.52 -6.41 -8.69
N ILE A 479 -24.35 -6.94 -9.08
CA ILE A 479 -23.04 -6.40 -8.64
C ILE A 479 -22.91 -4.93 -9.02
N THR A 480 -23.18 -4.61 -10.28
CA THR A 480 -22.99 -3.26 -10.85
C THR A 480 -23.94 -2.25 -10.21
N LEU A 481 -25.21 -2.61 -10.09
CA LEU A 481 -26.22 -1.77 -9.44
C LEU A 481 -25.91 -1.59 -7.96
N THR A 482 -25.51 -2.65 -7.25
CA THR A 482 -25.15 -2.55 -5.82
C THR A 482 -23.96 -1.62 -5.62
N ALA A 483 -22.90 -1.77 -6.42
CA ALA A 483 -21.71 -0.92 -6.34
C ALA A 483 -22.07 0.55 -6.60
N ARG A 484 -22.89 0.82 -7.64
CA ARG A 484 -23.36 2.17 -7.97
C ARG A 484 -24.23 2.77 -6.87
N THR A 485 -25.18 2.01 -6.34
CA THR A 485 -26.07 2.45 -5.26
C THR A 485 -25.28 2.73 -3.99
N ALA A 486 -24.32 1.88 -3.63
CA ALA A 486 -23.44 2.11 -2.49
C ALA A 486 -22.59 3.37 -2.66
N ALA A 487 -21.99 3.57 -3.84
CA ALA A 487 -21.21 4.78 -4.14
C ALA A 487 -22.10 6.04 -4.04
N ASN A 488 -23.30 6.01 -4.61
CA ASN A 488 -24.24 7.12 -4.54
C ASN A 488 -24.71 7.42 -3.11
N ALA A 489 -25.00 6.38 -2.32
CA ALA A 489 -25.43 6.52 -0.93
C ALA A 489 -24.34 7.11 -0.04
N LEU A 490 -23.07 6.81 -0.32
CA LEU A 490 -21.93 7.40 0.39
C LEU A 490 -21.60 8.83 -0.07
N THR A 491 -21.96 9.22 -1.30
CA THR A 491 -21.58 10.51 -1.87
C THR A 491 -22.29 11.66 -1.16
N SER A 492 -21.53 12.47 -0.42
CA SER A 492 -22.00 13.70 0.21
C SER A 492 -21.90 14.93 -0.70
N THR A 493 -20.90 14.95 -1.60
CA THR A 493 -20.62 16.09 -2.47
C THR A 493 -20.52 15.63 -3.92
N ARG A 494 -21.32 16.22 -4.81
CA ARG A 494 -21.26 15.92 -6.25
C ARG A 494 -20.41 16.97 -6.96
N LEU A 495 -19.34 16.49 -7.59
CA LEU A 495 -18.39 17.23 -8.41
C LEU A 495 -18.62 17.02 -9.92
N ASP A 496 -19.65 16.24 -10.29
CA ASP A 496 -20.07 15.99 -11.68
C ASP A 496 -18.90 15.85 -12.67
N LEU A 497 -17.98 14.93 -12.36
CA LEU A 497 -16.71 14.77 -13.07
C LEU A 497 -16.85 14.64 -14.58
N TRP A 498 -17.93 14.06 -15.09
CA TRP A 498 -18.13 13.94 -16.53
C TRP A 498 -18.14 15.33 -17.19
N HIS A 499 -18.87 16.30 -16.63
CA HIS A 499 -18.92 17.67 -17.12
C HIS A 499 -17.60 18.43 -16.95
N GLN A 500 -16.82 18.11 -15.91
CA GLN A 500 -15.57 18.82 -15.61
C GLN A 500 -14.33 18.21 -16.28
N SER A 501 -14.41 16.95 -16.71
CA SER A 501 -13.31 16.20 -17.31
C SER A 501 -13.70 15.61 -18.65
N ILE A 502 -14.27 14.39 -18.67
CA ILE A 502 -14.52 13.60 -19.89
C ILE A 502 -15.16 14.44 -21.00
N ALA A 503 -16.24 15.18 -20.72
CA ALA A 503 -16.92 15.98 -21.74
C ALA A 503 -16.02 17.10 -22.31
N LEU A 504 -15.30 17.83 -21.48
CA LEU A 504 -14.40 18.91 -21.94
C LEU A 504 -13.19 18.35 -22.70
N PHE A 505 -12.69 17.19 -22.31
CA PHE A 505 -11.60 16.51 -22.99
C PHE A 505 -12.05 16.01 -24.36
N ASP A 506 -13.26 15.48 -24.45
CA ASP A 506 -13.88 15.04 -25.71
C ASP A 506 -14.13 16.22 -26.64
N LEU A 507 -14.57 17.37 -26.12
CA LEU A 507 -14.73 18.60 -26.89
C LEU A 507 -13.40 19.03 -27.54
N ILE A 508 -12.34 19.15 -26.73
CA ILE A 508 -11.01 19.57 -27.20
C ILE A 508 -10.41 18.53 -28.14
N GLY A 509 -10.46 17.25 -27.75
CA GLY A 509 -9.93 16.14 -28.51
C GLY A 509 -10.61 16.01 -29.88
N THR A 510 -11.95 16.09 -29.92
CA THR A 510 -12.69 16.07 -31.19
C THR A 510 -12.36 17.28 -32.05
N ARG A 511 -12.33 18.47 -31.42
CA ARG A 511 -12.05 19.74 -32.10
C ARG A 511 -10.67 19.76 -32.76
N HIS A 512 -9.68 19.12 -32.17
CA HIS A 512 -8.34 18.99 -32.75
C HIS A 512 -8.34 18.35 -34.16
N PHE A 513 -9.30 17.47 -34.45
CA PHE A 513 -9.43 16.81 -35.76
C PHE A 513 -10.44 17.48 -36.70
N LEU A 514 -10.96 18.66 -36.32
CA LEU A 514 -11.84 19.48 -37.16
C LEU A 514 -11.07 20.62 -37.84
N PRO A 515 -11.56 21.14 -38.98
CA PRO A 515 -11.01 22.34 -39.58
C PRO A 515 -10.98 23.52 -38.59
N PRO A 516 -9.97 24.42 -38.66
CA PRO A 516 -9.97 25.65 -37.89
C PRO A 516 -11.28 26.43 -38.08
N ALA A 517 -11.74 27.06 -37.01
CA ALA A 517 -12.96 27.86 -36.97
C ALA A 517 -12.60 29.21 -36.38
N SER A 518 -13.37 30.22 -36.76
CA SER A 518 -13.28 31.55 -36.19
C SER A 518 -13.69 31.55 -34.72
N ASP A 519 -13.21 32.54 -33.97
CA ASP A 519 -13.62 32.72 -32.58
C ASP A 519 -15.13 32.92 -32.46
N THR A 520 -15.78 33.60 -33.41
CA THR A 520 -17.24 33.79 -33.43
C THR A 520 -18.00 32.46 -33.52
N GLU A 521 -17.56 31.55 -34.41
CA GLU A 521 -18.16 30.22 -34.53
C GLU A 521 -17.98 29.41 -33.24
N LEU A 522 -16.80 29.49 -32.62
CA LEU A 522 -16.52 28.80 -31.36
C LEU A 522 -17.31 29.36 -30.19
N GLN A 523 -17.45 30.69 -30.10
CA GLN A 523 -18.28 31.34 -29.08
C GLN A 523 -19.74 30.90 -29.20
N LEU A 524 -20.26 30.79 -30.43
CA LEU A 524 -21.62 30.31 -30.66
C LEU A 524 -21.77 28.82 -30.30
N ALA A 525 -20.83 27.98 -30.75
CA ALA A 525 -20.86 26.54 -30.49
C ALA A 525 -20.68 26.18 -29.01
N LEU A 526 -19.97 27.03 -28.26
CA LEU A 526 -19.65 26.84 -26.84
C LEU A 526 -20.43 27.82 -25.93
N ALA A 527 -21.52 28.39 -26.44
CA ALA A 527 -22.31 29.36 -25.70
C ALA A 527 -22.78 28.80 -24.34
N GLY A 528 -22.55 29.57 -23.27
CA GLY A 528 -22.91 29.19 -21.90
C GLY A 528 -21.99 28.17 -21.23
N THR A 529 -20.98 27.65 -21.93
CA THR A 529 -19.95 26.79 -21.31
C THR A 529 -18.99 27.64 -20.46
N PRO A 530 -18.27 27.04 -19.49
CA PRO A 530 -17.36 27.78 -18.61
C PRO A 530 -16.03 28.10 -19.32
N LEU A 531 -16.05 28.99 -20.30
CA LEU A 531 -14.84 29.46 -20.98
C LEU A 531 -13.95 30.26 -20.02
N ALA A 532 -12.64 30.06 -20.13
CA ALA A 532 -11.62 30.79 -19.37
C ALA A 532 -11.05 32.00 -20.13
N VAL A 533 -11.24 32.03 -21.45
CA VAL A 533 -10.84 33.13 -22.33
C VAL A 533 -12.00 33.53 -23.24
N GLU A 534 -12.09 34.81 -23.56
CA GLU A 534 -13.17 35.35 -24.42
C GLU A 534 -12.77 35.39 -25.89
N SER A 535 -11.47 35.45 -26.19
CA SER A 535 -10.88 35.46 -27.53
C SER A 535 -9.67 34.54 -27.63
N GLY A 536 -9.24 34.24 -28.85
CA GLY A 536 -8.19 33.27 -29.13
C GLY A 536 -8.61 31.83 -28.78
N LEU A 537 -9.89 31.50 -28.92
CA LEU A 537 -10.44 30.20 -28.52
C LEU A 537 -9.79 29.05 -29.32
N GLN A 538 -9.58 29.27 -30.61
CA GLN A 538 -8.90 28.29 -31.46
C GLN A 538 -7.46 28.03 -30.99
N ALA A 539 -6.74 29.08 -30.58
CA ALA A 539 -5.38 28.95 -30.06
C ALA A 539 -5.36 28.31 -28.66
N ALA A 540 -6.33 28.64 -27.80
CA ALA A 540 -6.47 28.04 -26.48
C ALA A 540 -6.73 26.52 -26.56
N ALA A 541 -7.54 26.11 -27.54
CA ALA A 541 -7.88 24.71 -27.82
C ALA A 541 -6.76 23.91 -28.51
N ALA A 542 -5.70 24.57 -29.00
CA ALA A 542 -4.61 23.89 -29.68
C ALA A 542 -3.88 22.91 -28.74
N ILE A 543 -3.57 21.72 -29.25
CA ILE A 543 -2.86 20.66 -28.51
C ILE A 543 -1.40 20.66 -28.97
N ASP A 544 -0.46 20.73 -28.02
CA ASP A 544 0.97 20.50 -28.28
C ASP A 544 1.33 19.05 -27.93
N ASP A 545 1.52 18.23 -28.96
CA ASP A 545 1.79 16.79 -28.84
C ASP A 545 3.23 16.45 -28.42
N ARG A 546 4.13 17.44 -28.33
CA ARG A 546 5.57 17.18 -28.08
C ARG A 546 5.85 16.47 -26.76
N ALA A 547 5.01 16.70 -25.75
CA ALA A 547 5.13 16.07 -24.43
C ALA A 547 4.28 14.80 -24.25
N GLY A 548 3.32 14.55 -25.15
CA GLY A 548 2.26 13.55 -25.00
C GLY A 548 0.91 14.15 -25.39
N PHE A 549 0.03 13.36 -26.01
CA PHE A 549 -1.24 13.87 -26.54
C PHE A 549 -2.23 14.18 -25.41
N PHE A 550 -2.30 13.31 -24.39
CA PHE A 550 -3.08 13.60 -23.18
C PHE A 550 -2.58 14.83 -22.41
N ASP A 551 -1.27 15.00 -22.25
CA ASP A 551 -0.70 16.17 -21.58
C ASP A 551 -1.06 17.46 -22.34
N GLY A 552 -0.99 17.44 -23.68
CA GLY A 552 -1.47 18.53 -24.53
C GLY A 552 -2.95 18.84 -24.32
N ILE A 553 -3.82 17.81 -24.23
CA ILE A 553 -5.25 17.98 -23.93
C ILE A 553 -5.46 18.59 -22.55
N TYR A 554 -4.76 18.11 -21.52
CA TYR A 554 -4.85 18.65 -20.16
C TYR A 554 -4.54 20.15 -20.14
N GLN A 555 -3.47 20.55 -20.83
CA GLN A 555 -3.08 21.95 -20.93
C GLN A 555 -4.08 22.78 -21.74
N ALA A 556 -4.54 22.28 -22.89
CA ALA A 556 -5.56 22.95 -23.70
C ALA A 556 -6.87 23.13 -22.91
N ARG A 557 -7.27 22.12 -22.13
CA ARG A 557 -8.43 22.20 -21.23
C ARG A 557 -8.25 23.27 -20.18
N ALA A 558 -7.09 23.33 -19.54
CA ALA A 558 -6.79 24.33 -18.52
C ALA A 558 -6.76 25.76 -19.09
N ARG A 559 -6.31 25.95 -20.33
CA ARG A 559 -6.35 27.24 -21.03
C ARG A 559 -7.75 27.65 -21.45
N MET A 560 -8.56 26.72 -21.96
CA MET A 560 -9.83 27.02 -22.60
C MET A 560 -11.01 27.07 -21.63
N PHE A 561 -11.01 26.23 -20.60
CA PHE A 561 -12.15 26.08 -19.69
C PHE A 561 -11.77 26.27 -18.23
N ARG A 562 -12.60 27.04 -17.50
CA ARG A 562 -12.61 27.05 -16.03
C ARG A 562 -13.44 25.85 -15.51
N PRO A 563 -13.32 25.48 -14.23
CA PRO A 563 -14.18 24.45 -13.65
C PRO A 563 -15.67 24.77 -13.83
N THR A 564 -16.48 23.77 -14.18
CA THR A 564 -17.94 23.87 -14.28
C THR A 564 -18.56 23.88 -12.88
N LEU A 565 -19.27 24.95 -12.53
CA LEU A 565 -19.78 25.15 -11.18
C LEU A 565 -21.32 25.14 -11.13
N THR A 566 -21.99 25.69 -12.15
CA THR A 566 -23.44 25.85 -12.15
C THR A 566 -24.16 24.77 -12.96
N GLU A 567 -25.45 24.58 -12.70
CA GLU A 567 -26.28 23.66 -13.49
C GLU A 567 -26.46 24.13 -14.94
N SER A 568 -26.56 25.45 -15.15
CA SER A 568 -26.65 26.02 -16.50
C SER A 568 -25.39 25.76 -17.32
N GLU A 569 -24.21 25.90 -16.70
CA GLU A 569 -22.94 25.56 -17.35
C GLU A 569 -22.85 24.06 -17.67
N ARG A 570 -23.33 23.18 -16.77
CA ARG A 570 -23.39 21.74 -17.04
C ARG A 570 -24.29 21.42 -18.23
N ALA A 571 -25.47 22.02 -18.30
CA ALA A 571 -26.38 21.84 -19.42
C ALA A 571 -25.78 22.36 -20.75
N ALA A 572 -25.08 23.49 -20.70
CA ALA A 572 -24.36 24.04 -21.84
C ALA A 572 -23.22 23.11 -22.30
N VAL A 573 -22.43 22.57 -21.37
CA VAL A 573 -21.38 21.57 -21.69
C VAL A 573 -21.98 20.31 -22.29
N THR A 574 -23.11 19.80 -21.78
CA THR A 574 -23.80 18.66 -22.38
C THR A 574 -24.25 18.96 -23.81
N SER A 575 -24.83 20.14 -24.05
CA SER A 575 -25.32 20.54 -25.37
C SER A 575 -24.17 20.71 -26.36
N ALA A 576 -23.09 21.39 -25.95
CA ALA A 576 -21.88 21.54 -26.75
C ALA A 576 -21.23 20.19 -27.07
N TRP A 577 -21.14 19.29 -26.07
CA TRP A 577 -20.62 17.94 -26.25
C TRP A 577 -21.46 17.15 -27.26
N GLN A 578 -22.79 17.19 -27.16
CA GLN A 578 -23.68 16.50 -28.10
C GLN A 578 -23.50 17.04 -29.52
N ALA A 579 -23.53 18.36 -29.70
CA ALA A 579 -23.34 18.99 -31.00
C ALA A 579 -21.98 18.64 -31.63
N THR A 580 -20.90 18.70 -30.84
CA THR A 580 -19.54 18.47 -31.35
C THR A 580 -19.27 16.98 -31.58
N VAL A 581 -19.55 16.13 -30.59
CA VAL A 581 -19.17 14.71 -30.63
C VAL A 581 -20.11 13.90 -31.53
N LEU A 582 -21.42 14.12 -31.41
CA LEU A 582 -22.41 13.40 -32.25
C LEU A 582 -22.51 14.01 -33.64
N GLY A 583 -22.25 15.31 -33.80
CA GLY A 583 -22.18 15.98 -35.11
C GLY A 583 -20.91 15.64 -35.90
N HIS A 584 -19.83 15.22 -35.23
CA HIS A 584 -18.55 14.89 -35.86
C HIS A 584 -17.97 13.54 -35.41
N PRO A 585 -18.69 12.41 -35.64
CA PRO A 585 -18.30 11.11 -35.11
C PRO A 585 -16.94 10.62 -35.62
N VAL A 586 -16.57 10.93 -36.87
CA VAL A 586 -15.26 10.56 -37.43
C VAL A 586 -14.12 11.30 -36.71
N ALA A 587 -14.29 12.58 -36.41
CA ALA A 587 -13.30 13.36 -35.67
C ALA A 587 -13.15 12.82 -34.23
N PHE A 588 -14.27 12.50 -33.58
CA PHE A 588 -14.27 11.88 -32.26
C PHE A 588 -13.59 10.50 -32.26
N LEU A 589 -13.85 9.66 -33.25
CA LEU A 589 -13.19 8.35 -33.37
C LEU A 589 -11.69 8.48 -33.65
N ARG A 590 -11.26 9.47 -34.45
CA ARG A 590 -9.82 9.77 -34.64
C ARG A 590 -9.16 10.20 -33.34
N TYR A 591 -9.82 11.04 -32.56
CA TYR A 591 -9.40 11.40 -31.21
C TYR A 591 -9.25 10.17 -30.31
N ARG A 592 -10.28 9.31 -30.23
CA ARG A 592 -10.23 8.10 -29.40
C ARG A 592 -9.17 7.10 -29.88
N ALA A 593 -8.96 6.97 -31.18
CA ALA A 593 -7.89 6.14 -31.74
C ALA A 593 -6.50 6.68 -31.34
N ARG A 594 -6.29 7.99 -31.42
CA ARG A 594 -5.03 8.63 -30.97
C ARG A 594 -4.80 8.43 -29.48
N ALA A 595 -5.85 8.59 -28.66
CA ALA A 595 -5.81 8.32 -27.23
C ALA A 595 -5.51 6.85 -26.92
N ALA A 596 -6.10 5.91 -27.66
CA ALA A 596 -5.87 4.48 -27.51
C ALA A 596 -4.39 4.10 -27.79
N LEU A 597 -3.75 4.71 -28.80
CA LEU A 597 -2.33 4.50 -29.05
C LEU A 597 -1.44 4.96 -27.90
N GLU A 598 -1.82 6.02 -27.18
CA GLU A 598 -1.08 6.48 -26.01
C GLU A 598 -1.33 5.59 -24.78
N ILE A 599 -2.59 5.17 -24.54
CA ILE A 599 -2.96 4.21 -23.47
C ILE A 599 -2.21 2.88 -23.64
N LEU A 600 -2.11 2.38 -24.87
CA LEU A 600 -1.35 1.16 -25.17
C LEU A 600 0.17 1.35 -25.13
N GLU A 601 0.66 2.57 -24.90
CA GLU A 601 2.09 2.92 -24.98
C GLU A 601 2.71 2.62 -26.36
N LEU A 602 1.93 2.81 -27.43
CA LEU A 602 2.38 2.68 -28.83
C LEU A 602 2.79 4.03 -29.45
N SER A 603 2.53 5.14 -28.75
CA SER A 603 2.94 6.47 -29.19
C SER A 603 4.40 6.79 -28.80
N ALA A 604 4.99 7.80 -29.43
CA ALA A 604 6.34 8.28 -29.13
C ALA A 604 6.49 9.00 -27.77
N ALA A 605 5.41 9.04 -26.96
CA ALA A 605 5.41 9.66 -25.65
C ALA A 605 6.50 9.06 -24.73
N PRO A 606 7.07 9.86 -23.81
CA PRO A 606 8.07 9.37 -22.89
C PRO A 606 7.52 8.19 -22.08
N PRO A 607 8.36 7.18 -21.82
CA PRO A 607 7.89 5.98 -21.16
C PRO A 607 7.34 6.30 -19.76
N PRO A 608 6.22 5.68 -19.35
CA PRO A 608 5.68 5.85 -18.00
C PRO A 608 6.74 5.62 -16.93
N ARG A 609 6.62 6.39 -15.86
CA ARG A 609 7.55 6.33 -14.73
C ARG A 609 6.90 5.52 -13.64
N ILE A 610 7.66 4.60 -13.04
CA ILE A 610 7.21 3.98 -11.80
C ILE A 610 7.00 5.08 -10.75
N TYR A 611 5.95 4.93 -9.97
CA TYR A 611 5.75 5.77 -8.80
C TYR A 611 6.80 5.44 -7.74
N ARG A 612 7.51 6.46 -7.23
CA ARG A 612 8.61 6.27 -6.24
C ARG A 612 8.49 7.16 -5.00
N SER A 613 7.50 8.05 -4.97
CA SER A 613 7.39 9.07 -3.95
C SER A 613 6.53 8.58 -2.79
N PHE A 614 6.86 8.98 -1.56
CA PHE A 614 6.03 8.67 -0.39
C PHE A 614 4.84 9.60 -0.28
N THR A 615 5.12 10.89 -0.36
CA THR A 615 4.17 11.96 -0.54
C THR A 615 4.35 12.46 -1.98
N ASP A 616 3.22 12.79 -2.60
CA ASP A 616 3.14 13.07 -4.03
C ASP A 616 4.22 14.02 -4.58
N HIS A 617 4.68 13.74 -5.79
CA HIS A 617 5.66 14.53 -6.52
C HIS A 617 5.10 15.84 -7.10
N GLN A 618 3.78 15.95 -7.31
CA GLN A 618 3.19 17.14 -7.91
C GLN A 618 3.13 18.31 -6.94
N ASP A 619 2.85 18.05 -5.66
CA ASP A 619 2.89 19.05 -4.58
C ASP A 619 3.37 18.42 -3.26
N PRO A 620 4.67 18.10 -3.13
CA PRO A 620 5.20 17.38 -1.99
C PRO A 620 5.02 18.13 -0.67
N ALA A 621 5.22 19.46 -0.69
CA ALA A 621 5.16 20.29 0.50
C ALA A 621 3.74 20.36 1.06
N ARG A 622 2.74 20.68 0.22
CA ARG A 622 1.35 20.78 0.65
C ARG A 622 0.75 19.43 0.99
N ASN A 623 1.16 18.36 0.32
CA ASN A 623 0.69 17.02 0.65
C ASN A 623 1.34 16.49 1.93
N ALA A 624 2.62 16.75 2.17
CA ALA A 624 3.25 16.45 3.45
C ALA A 624 2.60 17.23 4.61
N GLU A 625 2.22 18.49 4.37
CA GLU A 625 1.43 19.31 5.30
C GLU A 625 0.05 18.69 5.57
N ARG A 626 -0.73 18.38 4.52
CA ARG A 626 -2.05 17.73 4.62
C ARG A 626 -2.01 16.40 5.36
N LEU A 627 -0.95 15.61 5.12
CA LEU A 627 -0.73 14.32 5.76
C LEU A 627 -0.12 14.43 7.14
N GLN A 628 0.39 15.62 7.51
CA GLN A 628 1.16 15.87 8.71
C GLN A 628 2.36 14.90 8.82
N HIS A 629 2.90 14.47 7.69
CA HIS A 629 3.96 13.49 7.62
C HIS A 629 4.82 13.66 6.36
N ASP A 630 6.13 13.69 6.56
CA ASP A 630 7.14 13.86 5.52
C ASP A 630 8.08 12.64 5.55
N ALA A 631 7.55 11.50 5.07
CA ALA A 631 8.29 10.25 5.01
C ALA A 631 9.29 10.28 3.85
N SER A 632 10.51 9.81 4.09
CA SER A 632 11.52 9.63 3.05
C SER A 632 11.88 8.15 2.88
N THR A 633 12.37 7.80 1.69
CA THR A 633 12.83 6.43 1.39
C THR A 633 14.06 6.07 2.21
N SER A 634 14.10 4.85 2.72
CA SER A 634 15.32 4.28 3.29
C SER A 634 16.33 3.92 2.19
N ALA A 635 17.58 3.65 2.54
CA ALA A 635 18.59 3.19 1.59
C ALA A 635 18.18 1.87 0.88
N VAL A 636 17.58 0.95 1.64
CA VAL A 636 17.06 -0.32 1.12
C VAL A 636 15.91 -0.08 0.14
N GLN A 637 14.97 0.80 0.49
CA GLN A 637 13.86 1.15 -0.40
C GLN A 637 14.35 1.81 -1.68
N ARG A 638 15.30 2.76 -1.60
CA ARG A 638 15.90 3.36 -2.80
C ARG A 638 16.57 2.31 -3.68
N TRP A 639 17.27 1.34 -3.08
CA TRP A 639 17.86 0.25 -3.83
C TRP A 639 16.79 -0.60 -4.52
N LEU A 640 15.74 -1.00 -3.81
CA LEU A 640 14.61 -1.76 -4.37
C LEU A 640 13.89 -0.98 -5.48
N GLN A 641 13.61 0.31 -5.26
CA GLN A 641 13.02 1.20 -6.25
C GLN A 641 13.89 1.29 -7.52
N LYS A 642 15.21 1.45 -7.39
CA LYS A 642 16.12 1.45 -8.55
C LYS A 642 16.05 0.15 -9.34
N ARG A 643 15.96 -1.01 -8.66
CA ARG A 643 15.80 -2.32 -9.31
C ARG A 643 14.45 -2.46 -9.99
N MET A 644 13.37 -2.08 -9.32
CA MET A 644 12.02 -2.08 -9.89
C MET A 644 11.93 -1.19 -11.13
N SER A 645 12.60 -0.05 -11.10
CA SER A 645 12.68 0.89 -12.22
C SER A 645 13.38 0.31 -13.42
N PHE A 646 14.44 -0.46 -13.19
CA PHE A 646 15.17 -1.13 -14.27
C PHE A 646 14.26 -2.15 -14.97
N VAL A 647 13.56 -2.98 -14.20
CA VAL A 647 12.61 -3.97 -14.73
C VAL A 647 11.44 -3.30 -15.45
N PHE A 648 10.93 -2.19 -14.93
CA PHE A 648 9.84 -1.45 -15.57
C PHE A 648 10.22 -0.87 -16.93
N ARG A 649 11.51 -0.60 -17.19
CA ARG A 649 11.96 -0.12 -18.51
C ARG A 649 11.98 -1.21 -19.58
N LEU A 650 11.93 -2.49 -19.19
CA LEU A 650 11.92 -3.59 -20.14
C LEU A 650 10.64 -3.57 -20.98
N SER A 651 10.74 -3.95 -22.26
CA SER A 651 9.58 -3.96 -23.18
C SER A 651 8.43 -4.86 -22.70
N VAL A 652 8.74 -5.93 -21.95
CA VAL A 652 7.72 -6.82 -21.35
C VAL A 652 6.85 -6.11 -20.30
N SER A 653 7.31 -4.99 -19.76
CA SER A 653 6.60 -4.19 -18.76
C SER A 653 5.61 -3.19 -19.39
N ARG A 654 5.51 -3.14 -20.73
CA ARG A 654 4.65 -2.21 -21.47
C ARG A 654 3.23 -2.72 -21.62
N VAL A 655 2.27 -1.80 -21.67
CA VAL A 655 0.85 -2.14 -21.87
C VAL A 655 0.63 -2.88 -23.20
N TRP A 656 1.25 -2.44 -24.31
CA TRP A 656 1.15 -3.15 -25.59
C TRP A 656 1.62 -4.60 -25.50
N ALA A 657 2.65 -4.90 -24.69
CA ALA A 657 3.17 -6.25 -24.55
C ALA A 657 2.17 -7.16 -23.82
N ALA A 658 1.53 -6.64 -22.76
CA ALA A 658 0.44 -7.33 -22.08
C ALA A 658 -0.78 -7.53 -22.99
N CYS A 659 -1.13 -6.51 -23.79
CA CYS A 659 -2.21 -6.59 -24.78
C CYS A 659 -1.93 -7.67 -25.83
N PHE A 660 -0.75 -7.63 -26.45
CA PHE A 660 -0.32 -8.62 -27.44
C PHE A 660 -0.32 -10.04 -26.88
N LEU A 661 0.26 -10.25 -25.69
CA LEU A 661 0.26 -11.54 -25.02
C LEU A 661 -1.18 -12.02 -24.74
N THR A 662 -2.07 -11.12 -24.30
CA THR A 662 -3.47 -11.47 -24.06
C THR A 662 -4.17 -11.92 -25.34
N LEU A 663 -4.01 -11.17 -26.43
CA LEU A 663 -4.58 -11.51 -27.75
C LEU A 663 -4.06 -12.86 -28.27
N LEU A 664 -2.77 -13.16 -28.07
CA LEU A 664 -2.18 -14.44 -28.41
C LEU A 664 -2.76 -15.60 -27.57
N LEU A 665 -3.01 -15.37 -26.28
CA LEU A 665 -3.48 -16.41 -25.36
C LEU A 665 -4.98 -16.72 -25.47
N VAL A 666 -5.82 -15.77 -25.88
CA VAL A 666 -7.28 -15.98 -26.03
C VAL A 666 -7.62 -17.21 -26.89
N PRO A 667 -7.11 -17.38 -28.13
CA PRO A 667 -7.42 -18.55 -28.95
C PRO A 667 -6.89 -19.85 -28.32
N LEU A 668 -5.76 -19.78 -27.61
CA LEU A 668 -5.16 -20.93 -26.91
C LEU A 668 -5.95 -21.36 -25.66
N CYS A 669 -6.75 -20.44 -25.10
CA CYS A 669 -7.51 -20.64 -23.87
C CYS A 669 -9.01 -20.86 -24.10
N LEU A 670 -9.48 -21.03 -25.35
CA LEU A 670 -10.91 -21.22 -25.65
C LEU A 670 -11.55 -22.40 -24.88
N ARG A 671 -10.77 -23.44 -24.61
CA ARG A 671 -11.18 -24.61 -23.81
C ARG A 671 -10.82 -24.51 -22.32
N HIS A 672 -10.23 -23.41 -21.89
CA HIS A 672 -9.86 -23.15 -20.50
C HIS A 672 -10.67 -21.97 -19.96
N ARG A 673 -11.91 -22.25 -19.55
CA ARG A 673 -12.92 -21.23 -19.21
C ARG A 673 -12.44 -20.17 -18.20
N ALA A 674 -11.66 -20.56 -17.18
CA ALA A 674 -11.09 -19.64 -16.20
C ALA A 674 -10.04 -18.68 -16.80
N ALA A 675 -9.08 -19.20 -17.58
CA ALA A 675 -8.09 -18.39 -18.27
C ALA A 675 -8.76 -17.47 -19.30
N LEU A 676 -9.71 -17.99 -20.08
CA LEU A 676 -10.49 -17.20 -21.04
C LEU A 676 -11.23 -16.04 -20.37
N ALA A 677 -11.91 -16.29 -19.24
CA ALA A 677 -12.61 -15.23 -18.51
C ALA A 677 -11.68 -14.13 -18.01
N ILE A 678 -10.51 -14.50 -17.47
CA ILE A 678 -9.49 -13.55 -17.01
C ILE A 678 -8.94 -12.75 -18.20
N LEU A 679 -8.57 -13.39 -19.30
CA LEU A 679 -8.03 -12.72 -20.49
C LEU A 679 -9.05 -11.77 -21.13
N LEU A 680 -10.28 -12.23 -21.34
CA LEU A 680 -11.36 -11.39 -21.88
C LEU A 680 -11.67 -10.22 -20.95
N SER A 681 -11.60 -10.41 -19.62
CA SER A 681 -11.77 -9.31 -18.67
C SER A 681 -10.69 -8.24 -18.76
N GLY A 682 -9.46 -8.62 -19.08
CA GLY A 682 -8.37 -7.70 -19.39
C GLY A 682 -8.72 -6.85 -20.62
N LEU A 683 -9.09 -7.50 -21.72
CA LEU A 683 -9.40 -6.84 -22.99
C LEU A 683 -10.63 -5.93 -22.91
N THR A 684 -11.71 -6.35 -22.25
CA THR A 684 -12.91 -5.51 -22.09
C THR A 684 -12.68 -4.34 -21.15
N GLY A 685 -11.81 -4.49 -20.14
CA GLY A 685 -11.35 -3.40 -19.29
C GLY A 685 -10.56 -2.36 -20.08
N GLU A 686 -9.63 -2.82 -20.92
CA GLU A 686 -8.79 -1.96 -21.75
C GLU A 686 -9.61 -1.23 -22.81
N LEU A 687 -10.54 -1.94 -23.48
CA LEU A 687 -11.44 -1.34 -24.47
C LEU A 687 -12.29 -0.22 -23.86
N ALA A 688 -12.74 -0.38 -22.61
CA ALA A 688 -13.46 0.69 -21.92
C ALA A 688 -12.57 1.92 -21.73
N LEU A 689 -11.29 1.75 -21.36
CA LEU A 689 -10.35 2.86 -21.21
C LEU A 689 -10.13 3.61 -22.53
N MET A 690 -10.04 2.90 -23.65
CA MET A 690 -9.91 3.52 -24.98
C MET A 690 -11.09 4.44 -25.34
N LEU A 691 -12.27 4.18 -24.77
CA LEU A 691 -13.50 4.92 -25.09
C LEU A 691 -13.80 6.05 -24.12
N VAL A 692 -13.35 5.98 -22.85
CA VAL A 692 -13.75 6.95 -21.82
C VAL A 692 -12.62 7.49 -20.95
N SER A 693 -11.37 7.04 -21.13
CA SER A 693 -10.29 7.46 -20.24
C SER A 693 -9.91 8.93 -20.46
N PRO A 694 -9.83 9.74 -19.40
CA PRO A 694 -9.36 11.13 -19.48
C PRO A 694 -7.83 11.25 -19.46
N ALA A 695 -7.09 10.14 -19.29
CA ALA A 695 -5.62 10.12 -19.27
C ALA A 695 -5.05 8.76 -19.74
N ALA A 696 -3.79 8.73 -20.15
CA ALA A 696 -3.06 7.53 -20.56
C ALA A 696 -2.02 7.06 -19.52
N ASP A 697 -2.44 6.96 -18.25
CA ASP A 697 -1.56 6.42 -17.21
C ASP A 697 -1.55 4.89 -17.24
N SER A 698 -0.35 4.29 -17.36
CA SER A 698 -0.12 2.84 -17.34
C SER A 698 -0.76 2.11 -16.17
N ARG A 699 -1.00 2.80 -15.03
CA ARG A 699 -1.68 2.21 -13.86
C ARG A 699 -3.11 1.76 -14.18
N TYR A 700 -3.76 2.37 -15.16
CA TYR A 700 -5.13 2.03 -15.55
C TYR A 700 -5.22 0.65 -16.20
N SER A 701 -4.16 0.25 -16.89
CA SER A 701 -4.02 -1.02 -17.60
C SER A 701 -3.41 -2.13 -16.72
N VAL A 702 -3.26 -1.92 -15.40
CA VAL A 702 -2.68 -2.92 -14.48
C VAL A 702 -3.42 -4.26 -14.52
N TRP A 703 -4.75 -4.22 -14.70
CA TRP A 703 -5.55 -5.44 -14.80
C TRP A 703 -5.23 -6.24 -16.06
N LEU A 704 -4.98 -5.59 -17.20
CA LEU A 704 -4.56 -6.26 -18.43
C LEU A 704 -3.23 -6.98 -18.24
N ALA A 705 -2.26 -6.35 -17.57
CA ALA A 705 -0.99 -6.98 -17.23
C ALA A 705 -1.17 -8.20 -16.32
N VAL A 706 -2.00 -8.09 -15.29
CA VAL A 706 -2.36 -9.22 -14.41
C VAL A 706 -3.03 -10.35 -15.19
N ALA A 707 -4.00 -10.02 -16.05
CA ALA A 707 -4.74 -10.97 -16.85
C ALA A 707 -3.84 -11.74 -17.83
N ALA A 708 -2.92 -11.05 -18.50
CA ALA A 708 -1.97 -11.65 -19.43
C ALA A 708 -1.07 -12.69 -18.73
N VAL A 709 -0.46 -12.29 -17.60
CA VAL A 709 0.48 -13.16 -16.87
C VAL A 709 -0.27 -14.32 -16.18
N LEU A 710 -1.41 -14.05 -15.54
CA LEU A 710 -2.24 -15.12 -14.94
C LEU A 710 -2.75 -16.10 -15.99
N GLY A 711 -3.23 -15.60 -17.14
CA GLY A 711 -3.66 -16.43 -18.26
C GLY A 711 -2.55 -17.34 -18.76
N LEU A 712 -1.33 -16.80 -18.90
CA LEU A 712 -0.14 -17.58 -19.25
C LEU A 712 0.14 -18.67 -18.20
N CYS A 713 0.14 -18.32 -16.92
CA CYS A 713 0.38 -19.29 -15.84
C CYS A 713 -0.65 -20.42 -15.82
N LEU A 714 -1.93 -20.11 -16.05
CA LEU A 714 -2.99 -21.11 -16.14
C LEU A 714 -2.79 -22.02 -17.36
N GLN A 715 -2.47 -21.44 -18.51
CA GLN A 715 -2.27 -22.18 -19.75
C GLN A 715 -1.03 -23.10 -19.69
N VAL A 716 0.10 -22.59 -19.20
CA VAL A 716 1.32 -23.40 -19.03
C VAL A 716 1.11 -24.49 -17.99
N GLY A 717 0.45 -24.16 -16.87
CA GLY A 717 0.16 -25.14 -15.82
C GLY A 717 -0.68 -26.32 -16.30
N ARG A 718 -1.66 -26.05 -17.20
CA ARG A 718 -2.47 -27.10 -17.83
C ARG A 718 -1.64 -28.09 -18.65
N HIS A 719 -0.60 -27.62 -19.36
CA HIS A 719 0.26 -28.48 -20.18
C HIS A 719 1.33 -29.20 -19.35
N ALA A 720 1.83 -28.56 -18.29
CA ALA A 720 2.89 -29.12 -17.44
C ALA A 720 2.37 -30.09 -16.36
N GLY A 721 1.08 -30.06 -16.04
CA GLY A 721 0.51 -30.82 -14.92
C GLY A 721 -0.27 -32.07 -15.34
N GLY A 722 0.29 -33.25 -15.06
CA GLY A 722 -0.49 -34.47 -14.81
C GLY A 722 -1.26 -34.34 -13.48
N LYS A 723 -2.54 -34.75 -13.48
CA LYS A 723 -3.57 -34.69 -12.40
C LYS A 723 -3.56 -33.44 -11.47
N PRO A 724 -4.57 -32.55 -11.53
CA PRO A 724 -4.65 -31.39 -10.64
C PRO A 724 -4.75 -31.78 -9.16
N ALA A 725 -4.11 -31.00 -8.28
CA ALA A 725 -4.07 -31.24 -6.83
C ALA A 725 -5.39 -30.94 -6.09
N LEU A 726 -6.35 -30.32 -6.78
CA LEU A 726 -7.72 -30.12 -6.32
C LEU A 726 -8.64 -30.76 -7.37
N PRO A 727 -9.70 -31.50 -6.98
CA PRO A 727 -10.65 -32.02 -7.94
C PRO A 727 -11.20 -30.84 -8.73
N GLY A 728 -10.90 -30.83 -10.03
CA GLY A 728 -11.43 -29.84 -10.96
C GLY A 728 -12.95 -29.89 -10.84
N ASN A 729 -13.59 -28.74 -10.64
CA ASN A 729 -15.02 -28.64 -10.86
C ASN A 729 -15.27 -29.21 -12.26
N GLY A 730 -16.27 -30.08 -12.44
CA GLY A 730 -16.70 -30.66 -13.73
C GLY A 730 -17.25 -29.62 -14.72
N LEU A 731 -16.57 -28.46 -14.84
CA LEU A 731 -16.78 -27.40 -15.81
C LEU A 731 -16.05 -27.69 -17.12
N ASP A 732 -15.13 -28.67 -17.13
CA ASP A 732 -14.74 -29.36 -18.36
C ASP A 732 -15.89 -30.30 -18.71
N VAL A 733 -16.91 -29.75 -19.38
CA VAL A 733 -17.94 -30.55 -20.02
C VAL A 733 -17.23 -31.41 -21.07
N PRO A 734 -17.21 -32.75 -20.96
CA PRO A 734 -16.70 -33.57 -22.05
C PRO A 734 -17.49 -33.23 -23.32
N PRO A 735 -16.85 -33.22 -24.51
CA PRO A 735 -17.60 -33.04 -25.75
C PRO A 735 -18.76 -34.03 -25.77
N PRO A 736 -19.94 -33.65 -26.33
CA PRO A 736 -21.03 -34.60 -26.49
C PRO A 736 -20.45 -35.81 -27.22
N THR A 737 -20.41 -36.95 -26.54
CA THR A 737 -20.10 -38.23 -27.16
C THR A 737 -21.07 -38.36 -28.32
N ALA A 738 -20.55 -38.51 -29.53
CA ALA A 738 -21.35 -38.83 -30.70
C ALA A 738 -22.28 -40.00 -30.32
N PRO A 739 -23.57 -39.96 -30.69
CA PRO A 739 -24.47 -41.06 -30.41
C PRO A 739 -23.88 -42.31 -31.07
N GLY A 740 -23.35 -43.21 -30.24
CA GLY A 740 -22.93 -44.52 -30.68
C GLY A 740 -24.14 -45.22 -31.26
N ALA A 741 -24.05 -45.56 -32.54
CA ALA A 741 -24.96 -46.47 -33.19
C ALA A 741 -24.93 -47.80 -32.41
N ALA A 742 -25.99 -48.07 -31.67
CA ALA A 742 -26.35 -49.41 -31.28
C ALA A 742 -27.15 -50.00 -32.45
N SER A 743 -26.53 -50.90 -33.18
CA SER A 743 -27.15 -51.93 -34.01
C SER A 743 -26.63 -53.28 -33.56
#